data_AF-A0A915LRC4-F1
#
_entry.id   AF-A0A915LRC4-F1
#
_cell.length_a   1.000
_cell.length_b   1.000
_cell.length_c   1.000
_cell.angle_alpha   90.00
_cell.angle_beta   90.00
_cell.angle_gamma   90.00
#
_symmetry.space_group_name_H-M   'P 1'
#
loop_
_entity.id
_entity.type
_entity.pdbx_description
1 polymer ?
#
loop_
_entity_poly.entity_id
_entity_poly.type
_entity_poly.pdbx_seq_one_letter_code
_entity_poly.pdbx_strand_id
1 'polypeptide(L)'
;IPWYKGFTGEIVGSNNNGKFESRGIINVIENGTVEITELPVKTWTQTYKEKIIEPMFDGSEKNKPQLLQDYKEYHTDTTVHFICRLKPDDMAKAEQKGLYDVFSLKSSINTSNMVLFDAAGCLRKFETPEQICQEFFECRKELYKKRKAYLEGMLQAQSNQLSEKARFIMMKINNEIHIENKRKSAIIEQLQKHKFKRDPVKQWKDEQKRKELEMCGEANLTEDEEEDEAEENEAVNVELEKKVSDYDYLVGMAIWKLSMEDKDKLLAESEAKKRELNILKGKEWFDLYEEDLKTFLDALDAQENTEENAGKTKPKMKMEKGKKRQVKDDSDSDSDFIVKKKEKRRQIIDDDDEPEVNSIWSDRAQQMKKTVRKHRVSSFKYNRETKKIDKSSIISVCPSGRKTAILLEIKDGNGADRKQFFRVTDNQTGACLLCINVTGMKKHGVVIKDSVFAVFKWSPNEDKLLYLAERQEKPAEFYDADLEWNDTEKLAKLKIGDKFKVVESWGEQCVEVKRPIISILDINEEKIDIFDEEWMDKITPESFVWCPDNSSIVFFGLDNEPFKLGRMFCDNRPGTLYTFNFKTKQLVQLITNPQDECLKNNFASFNQLSFSPDGSYLVFFARKADGPHSACFALCKIDWNSCDKISKIVVPIVDYPTNENSFVGIFGQYVVMALDLKSSKLVELKLPSKGSYKLLDVSDDFLLFSHDSPNSPPSLYLSHFENKDDDSNYLNDIIPLQSKQIPDDLIKINWDWRIVKFMREENRPYEGILIQPSTENNQKIGLVVLPHGGPHNSSLCSWPRREVLLMLQNGYAILFVQYHGSLGYGDSFVRSLPGHCGDLDVKDNFYRACVALNPVLDILTMHSLTDITDWTIYESTGVFPNNYKSPLTEEQRNAMFNSSPIAHVHKIKTPYLLLIGEKDLRVTPHYKIFIRCLQANKVKCKVLSYPNSNHPLEEVEVGADFAINIMRWFEESIEESVNLDNKIN
;
A
#
# COMPACT_ATOMS: atom_id res chain seq x y z
N ILE A 1 16.00 -18.88 -41.94
CA ILE A 1 15.01 -19.95 -41.64
C ILE A 1 14.99 -20.11 -40.12
N PRO A 2 13.84 -20.31 -39.46
CA PRO A 2 13.79 -20.57 -38.01
C PRO A 2 14.67 -21.75 -37.60
N TRP A 3 15.30 -21.66 -36.44
CA TRP A 3 16.15 -22.71 -35.86
C TRP A 3 15.74 -22.96 -34.41
N TYR A 4 15.90 -24.19 -33.93
CA TYR A 4 15.54 -24.63 -32.59
C TYR A 4 16.63 -25.55 -32.05
N LYS A 5 17.20 -25.24 -30.87
CA LYS A 5 18.22 -26.07 -30.21
C LYS A 5 17.65 -27.48 -29.97
N GLY A 6 18.42 -28.50 -30.36
CA GLY A 6 18.07 -29.91 -30.19
C GLY A 6 17.10 -30.49 -31.23
N PHE A 7 16.43 -29.68 -32.05
CA PHE A 7 15.53 -30.19 -33.09
C PHE A 7 16.30 -30.79 -34.26
N THR A 8 15.99 -32.03 -34.62
CA THR A 8 16.70 -32.83 -35.64
C THR A 8 16.01 -32.90 -36.99
N GLY A 9 14.73 -32.49 -37.06
CA GLY A 9 13.90 -32.57 -38.26
C GLY A 9 14.13 -31.44 -39.27
N GLU A 10 13.37 -31.46 -40.36
CA GLU A 10 13.50 -30.48 -41.45
C GLU A 10 12.63 -29.24 -41.20
N ILE A 11 13.13 -28.04 -41.51
CA ILE A 11 12.32 -26.81 -41.59
C ILE A 11 12.45 -26.20 -42.98
N VAL A 12 11.39 -26.31 -43.77
CA VAL A 12 11.36 -25.88 -45.18
C VAL A 12 10.68 -24.52 -45.30
N GLY A 13 11.30 -23.61 -46.06
CA GLY A 13 10.68 -22.36 -46.46
C GLY A 13 9.68 -22.56 -47.61
N SER A 14 8.49 -22.00 -47.50
CA SER A 14 7.60 -21.82 -48.66
C SER A 14 8.01 -20.57 -49.44
N ASN A 15 7.69 -20.51 -50.74
CA ASN A 15 8.08 -19.38 -51.63
C ASN A 15 7.38 -18.03 -51.30
N ASN A 16 6.74 -17.88 -50.15
CA ASN A 16 6.13 -16.64 -49.67
C ASN A 16 6.78 -16.21 -48.35
N ASN A 17 7.19 -14.94 -48.27
CA ASN A 17 7.89 -14.36 -47.13
C ASN A 17 7.21 -14.68 -45.78
N GLY A 18 7.97 -15.33 -44.89
CA GLY A 18 7.60 -15.52 -43.48
C GLY A 18 6.82 -16.79 -43.13
N LYS A 19 6.54 -17.70 -44.08
CA LYS A 19 5.89 -18.99 -43.81
C LYS A 19 6.82 -20.19 -44.04
N PHE A 20 6.99 -20.98 -42.99
CA PHE A 20 7.83 -22.18 -42.94
C PHE A 20 7.00 -23.41 -42.52
N GLU A 21 7.45 -24.60 -42.91
CA GLU A 21 6.90 -25.90 -42.50
C GLU A 21 7.97 -26.66 -41.72
N SER A 22 7.69 -26.98 -40.46
CA SER A 22 8.49 -27.89 -39.64
C SER A 22 7.98 -29.32 -39.82
N ARG A 23 8.91 -30.26 -40.05
CA ARG A 23 8.63 -31.68 -40.31
C ARG A 23 9.33 -32.55 -39.27
N GLY A 24 8.62 -33.53 -38.73
CA GLY A 24 9.22 -34.59 -37.93
C GLY A 24 10.12 -35.51 -38.75
N ILE A 25 10.60 -36.60 -38.15
CA ILE A 25 11.33 -37.67 -38.85
C ILE A 25 10.50 -38.94 -38.77
N ILE A 26 10.25 -39.56 -39.93
CA ILE A 26 9.58 -40.85 -40.05
C ILE A 26 10.31 -41.75 -41.06
N ASN A 27 10.70 -42.93 -40.60
CA ASN A 27 11.38 -43.97 -41.38
C ASN A 27 10.42 -45.15 -41.61
N VAL A 28 10.55 -45.84 -42.75
CA VAL A 28 9.87 -47.11 -43.01
C VAL A 28 10.82 -48.26 -42.68
N ILE A 29 10.33 -49.22 -41.88
CA ILE A 29 11.00 -50.45 -41.49
C ILE A 29 10.30 -51.63 -42.17
N GLU A 30 11.05 -52.70 -42.45
CA GLU A 30 10.55 -53.92 -43.06
C GLU A 30 9.29 -54.48 -42.36
N ASN A 31 8.41 -55.11 -43.15
CA ASN A 31 7.15 -55.72 -42.69
C ASN A 31 6.09 -54.72 -42.15
N GLY A 32 5.93 -53.57 -42.82
CA GLY A 32 4.80 -52.65 -42.59
C GLY A 32 4.87 -51.91 -41.26
N THR A 33 6.07 -51.55 -40.83
CA THR A 33 6.31 -50.83 -39.57
C THR A 33 6.92 -49.47 -39.90
N VAL A 34 6.52 -48.42 -39.18
CA VAL A 34 7.16 -47.10 -39.26
C VAL A 34 7.78 -46.73 -37.92
N GLU A 35 8.87 -45.99 -37.98
CA GLU A 35 9.58 -45.45 -36.84
C GLU A 35 9.54 -43.92 -36.90
N ILE A 36 9.14 -43.29 -35.81
CA ILE A 36 9.07 -41.83 -35.66
C ILE A 36 10.07 -41.42 -34.59
N THR A 37 11.07 -40.63 -34.98
CA THR A 37 12.22 -40.23 -34.14
C THR A 37 12.31 -38.73 -33.88
N GLU A 38 11.40 -37.94 -34.45
CA GLU A 38 11.28 -36.50 -34.20
C GLU A 38 9.85 -36.04 -34.47
N LEU A 39 9.33 -35.08 -33.70
CA LEU A 39 7.99 -34.49 -33.88
C LEU A 39 8.09 -33.03 -34.36
N PRO A 40 7.11 -32.51 -35.13
CA PRO A 40 7.13 -31.10 -35.55
C PRO A 40 7.19 -30.14 -34.38
N VAL A 41 7.93 -29.04 -34.54
CA VAL A 41 8.14 -28.06 -33.48
C VAL A 41 6.80 -27.53 -32.93
N LYS A 42 6.74 -27.41 -31.60
CA LYS A 42 5.54 -27.18 -30.75
C LYS A 42 4.65 -28.40 -30.50
N THR A 43 5.09 -29.62 -30.80
CA THR A 43 4.35 -30.86 -30.50
C THR A 43 5.02 -31.64 -29.37
N TRP A 44 4.31 -31.86 -28.26
CA TRP A 44 4.79 -32.69 -27.14
C TRP A 44 4.48 -34.17 -27.35
N THR A 45 5.36 -35.06 -26.92
CA THR A 45 5.24 -36.53 -27.07
C THR A 45 3.93 -37.09 -26.53
N GLN A 46 3.56 -36.75 -25.29
CA GLN A 46 2.31 -37.20 -24.66
C GLN A 46 1.07 -36.67 -25.42
N THR A 47 1.06 -35.39 -25.81
CA THR A 47 -0.04 -34.81 -26.59
C THR A 47 -0.17 -35.39 -28.00
N TYR A 48 0.94 -35.81 -28.60
CA TYR A 48 0.97 -36.52 -29.88
C TYR A 48 0.42 -37.94 -29.74
N LYS A 49 0.81 -38.67 -28.70
CA LYS A 49 0.25 -39.98 -28.33
C LYS A 49 -1.28 -39.93 -28.25
N GLU A 50 -1.80 -39.08 -27.35
CA GLU A 50 -3.23 -38.96 -27.04
C GLU A 50 -4.10 -38.58 -28.25
N LYS A 51 -3.58 -37.77 -29.18
CA LYS A 51 -4.37 -37.17 -30.27
C LYS A 51 -4.17 -37.81 -31.63
N ILE A 52 -3.04 -38.50 -31.83
CA ILE A 52 -2.65 -39.10 -33.11
C ILE A 52 -2.53 -40.62 -32.97
N ILE A 53 -1.70 -41.13 -32.06
CA ILE A 53 -1.37 -42.57 -31.98
C ILE A 53 -2.50 -43.40 -31.37
N GLU A 54 -3.01 -43.02 -30.19
CA GLU A 54 -4.09 -43.75 -29.52
C GLU A 54 -5.37 -43.81 -30.38
N PRO A 55 -5.88 -42.71 -30.99
CA PRO A 55 -7.05 -42.78 -31.87
C PRO A 55 -6.84 -43.63 -33.13
N MET A 56 -5.61 -43.76 -33.65
CA MET A 56 -5.29 -44.64 -34.78
C MET A 56 -5.18 -46.12 -34.39
N PHE A 57 -4.97 -46.41 -33.10
CA PHE A 57 -4.93 -47.76 -32.54
C PHE A 57 -6.31 -48.24 -32.05
N ASP A 58 -7.07 -47.38 -31.37
CA ASP A 58 -8.40 -47.72 -30.84
C ASP A 58 -9.52 -47.58 -31.90
N GLY A 59 -9.34 -46.75 -32.93
CA GLY A 59 -10.39 -46.45 -33.91
C GLY A 59 -11.60 -45.71 -33.32
N SER A 60 -11.37 -44.92 -32.27
CA SER A 60 -12.40 -44.38 -31.36
C SER A 60 -13.16 -43.15 -31.88
N GLU A 61 -12.75 -42.56 -33.01
CA GLU A 61 -13.47 -41.45 -33.66
C GLU A 61 -14.24 -41.93 -34.90
N LYS A 62 -15.50 -41.46 -35.06
CA LYS A 62 -16.39 -41.80 -36.20
C LYS A 62 -15.81 -41.57 -37.61
N ASN A 63 -14.73 -40.79 -37.74
CA ASN A 63 -14.08 -40.43 -39.00
C ASN A 63 -12.63 -40.95 -39.14
N LYS A 64 -12.11 -41.76 -38.20
CA LYS A 64 -10.77 -42.37 -38.29
C LYS A 64 -10.86 -43.89 -38.03
N PRO A 65 -10.79 -44.75 -39.07
CA PRO A 65 -10.74 -46.19 -38.86
C PRO A 65 -9.41 -46.60 -38.21
N GLN A 66 -9.43 -47.68 -37.43
CA GLN A 66 -8.22 -48.29 -36.85
C GLN A 66 -7.19 -48.61 -37.94
N LEU A 67 -6.04 -47.96 -37.87
CA LEU A 67 -4.95 -48.03 -38.85
C LEU A 67 -3.73 -48.79 -38.30
N LEU A 68 -3.48 -48.70 -36.99
CA LEU A 68 -2.39 -49.40 -36.31
C LEU A 68 -2.84 -50.78 -35.80
N GLN A 69 -1.94 -51.75 -35.87
CA GLN A 69 -2.06 -53.08 -35.23
C GLN A 69 -1.47 -53.12 -33.83
N ASP A 70 -0.38 -52.38 -33.63
CA ASP A 70 0.48 -52.37 -32.44
C ASP A 70 1.31 -51.08 -32.48
N TYR A 71 1.69 -50.55 -31.32
CA TYR A 71 2.67 -49.46 -31.24
C TYR A 71 3.50 -49.58 -29.96
N LYS A 72 4.75 -49.11 -30.02
CA LYS A 72 5.71 -49.16 -28.93
C LYS A 72 6.36 -47.81 -28.74
N GLU A 73 6.65 -47.50 -27.48
CA GLU A 73 7.15 -46.22 -27.04
C GLU A 73 8.53 -46.40 -26.40
N TYR A 74 9.49 -45.63 -26.89
CA TYR A 74 10.86 -45.60 -26.40
C TYR A 74 11.35 -44.15 -26.22
N HIS A 75 10.42 -43.19 -26.26
CA HIS A 75 10.70 -41.78 -26.03
C HIS A 75 11.13 -41.53 -24.57
N THR A 76 11.90 -40.47 -24.36
CA THR A 76 12.31 -39.98 -23.05
C THR A 76 11.67 -38.62 -22.76
N ASP A 77 12.13 -37.95 -21.71
CA ASP A 77 11.88 -36.53 -21.46
C ASP A 77 12.49 -35.60 -22.53
N THR A 78 13.48 -36.09 -23.28
CA THR A 78 14.37 -35.31 -24.15
C THR A 78 14.48 -35.83 -25.59
N THR A 79 13.96 -37.03 -25.88
CA THR A 79 14.06 -37.67 -27.21
C THR A 79 12.75 -38.31 -27.65
N VAL A 80 12.35 -38.13 -28.90
CA VAL A 80 11.19 -38.80 -29.51
C VAL A 80 11.59 -40.19 -30.02
N HIS A 81 10.83 -41.24 -29.67
CA HIS A 81 10.91 -42.53 -30.35
C HIS A 81 9.59 -43.31 -30.21
N PHE A 82 8.92 -43.53 -31.35
CA PHE A 82 7.73 -44.39 -31.47
C PHE A 82 7.95 -45.40 -32.60
N ILE A 83 7.53 -46.64 -32.41
CA ILE A 83 7.53 -47.68 -33.45
C ILE A 83 6.08 -48.15 -33.63
N CYS A 84 5.48 -47.88 -34.79
CA CYS A 84 4.07 -48.10 -35.08
C CYS A 84 3.90 -49.12 -36.21
N ARG A 85 3.08 -50.16 -36.01
CA ARG A 85 2.89 -51.25 -36.98
C ARG A 85 1.54 -51.17 -37.66
N LEU A 86 1.51 -51.31 -38.98
CA LEU A 86 0.31 -51.26 -39.82
C LEU A 86 0.03 -52.63 -40.45
N LYS A 87 -1.20 -52.84 -40.93
CA LYS A 87 -1.51 -53.93 -41.87
C LYS A 87 -0.86 -53.62 -43.23
N PRO A 88 -0.36 -54.60 -44.00
CA PRO A 88 0.26 -54.36 -45.31
C PRO A 88 -0.62 -53.52 -46.26
N ASP A 89 -1.92 -53.80 -46.32
CA ASP A 89 -2.88 -53.07 -47.15
C ASP A 89 -3.06 -51.61 -46.71
N ASP A 90 -2.92 -51.33 -45.41
CA ASP A 90 -3.09 -49.99 -44.84
C ASP A 90 -1.77 -49.19 -44.89
N MET A 91 -0.62 -49.86 -44.83
CA MET A 91 0.69 -49.27 -45.13
C MET A 91 0.73 -48.75 -46.57
N ALA A 92 0.31 -49.55 -47.56
CA ALA A 92 0.30 -49.13 -48.96
C ALA A 92 -0.61 -47.89 -49.20
N LYS A 93 -1.74 -47.79 -48.49
CA LYS A 93 -2.60 -46.60 -48.51
C LYS A 93 -1.94 -45.39 -47.84
N ALA A 94 -1.20 -45.62 -46.75
CA ALA A 94 -0.49 -44.57 -46.02
C ALA A 94 0.67 -43.98 -46.84
N GLU A 95 1.42 -44.83 -47.55
CA GLU A 95 2.46 -44.41 -48.50
C GLU A 95 1.85 -43.63 -49.68
N GLN A 96 0.76 -44.12 -50.27
CA GLN A 96 0.07 -43.44 -51.36
C GLN A 96 -0.49 -42.06 -50.96
N LYS A 97 -0.90 -41.88 -49.69
CA LYS A 97 -1.39 -40.61 -49.14
C LYS A 97 -0.26 -39.67 -48.67
N GLY A 98 0.93 -40.20 -48.41
CA GLY A 98 2.07 -39.49 -47.82
C GLY A 98 2.11 -39.66 -46.29
N LEU A 99 3.15 -40.36 -45.80
CA LEU A 99 3.29 -40.73 -44.39
C LEU A 99 3.27 -39.52 -43.43
N TYR A 100 3.88 -38.40 -43.83
CA TYR A 100 3.86 -37.15 -43.06
C TYR A 100 2.44 -36.62 -42.80
N ASP A 101 1.54 -36.75 -43.78
CA ASP A 101 0.15 -36.26 -43.69
C ASP A 101 -0.79 -37.28 -43.04
N VAL A 102 -0.40 -38.57 -43.04
CA VAL A 102 -1.06 -39.62 -42.25
C VAL A 102 -0.76 -39.44 -40.76
N PHE A 103 0.53 -39.37 -40.41
CA PHE A 103 1.00 -39.24 -39.03
C PHE A 103 1.00 -37.81 -38.49
N SER A 104 0.52 -36.82 -39.27
CA SER A 104 0.45 -35.40 -38.87
C SER A 104 1.82 -34.80 -38.47
N LEU A 105 2.89 -35.27 -39.12
CA LEU A 105 4.27 -34.87 -38.87
C LEU A 105 4.67 -33.59 -39.64
N LYS A 106 3.74 -32.62 -39.74
CA LYS A 106 3.94 -31.28 -40.30
C LYS A 106 3.30 -30.23 -39.41
N SER A 107 3.99 -29.12 -39.17
CA SER A 107 3.50 -27.95 -38.43
C SER A 107 3.90 -26.66 -39.13
N SER A 108 3.01 -25.66 -39.18
CA SER A 108 3.30 -24.38 -39.84
C SER A 108 3.83 -23.34 -38.85
N ILE A 109 4.96 -22.74 -39.19
CA ILE A 109 5.59 -21.65 -38.45
C ILE A 109 5.44 -20.37 -39.29
N ASN A 110 4.84 -19.34 -38.69
CA ASN A 110 4.57 -18.06 -39.34
C ASN A 110 5.23 -16.91 -38.55
N THR A 111 5.95 -16.03 -39.22
CA THR A 111 6.63 -14.86 -38.64
C THR A 111 5.91 -13.53 -38.89
N SER A 112 4.71 -13.53 -39.50
CA SER A 112 4.02 -12.32 -39.99
C SER A 112 3.57 -11.29 -38.94
N ASN A 113 3.85 -11.50 -37.65
CA ASN A 113 3.42 -10.63 -36.56
C ASN A 113 4.53 -10.45 -35.49
N MET A 114 5.55 -9.68 -35.83
CA MET A 114 6.58 -9.24 -34.89
C MET A 114 6.30 -7.77 -34.54
N VAL A 115 5.68 -7.51 -33.40
CA VAL A 115 5.39 -6.17 -32.89
C VAL A 115 6.10 -6.01 -31.56
N LEU A 116 6.93 -4.98 -31.43
CA LEU A 116 7.74 -4.69 -30.26
C LEU A 116 7.72 -3.17 -29.99
N PHE A 117 8.20 -2.77 -28.82
CA PHE A 117 8.55 -1.36 -28.59
C PHE A 117 9.88 -1.04 -29.28
N ASP A 118 9.94 0.08 -29.99
CA ASP A 118 11.17 0.64 -30.54
C ASP A 118 11.99 1.38 -29.45
N ALA A 119 13.17 1.87 -29.83
CA ALA A 119 14.05 2.62 -28.93
C ALA A 119 13.47 3.95 -28.38
N ALA A 120 12.30 4.41 -28.87
CA ALA A 120 11.56 5.56 -28.36
C ALA A 120 10.30 5.16 -27.55
N GLY A 121 10.13 3.87 -27.25
CA GLY A 121 8.98 3.35 -26.51
C GLY A 121 7.68 3.30 -27.32
N CYS A 122 7.75 3.42 -28.64
CA CYS A 122 6.59 3.35 -29.52
C CYS A 122 6.37 1.93 -30.05
N LEU A 123 5.11 1.48 -30.15
CA LEU A 123 4.79 0.15 -30.69
C LEU A 123 4.99 0.12 -32.20
N ARG A 124 5.99 -0.65 -32.65
CA ARG A 124 6.40 -0.77 -34.04
C ARG A 124 6.26 -2.22 -34.53
N LYS A 125 5.76 -2.38 -35.76
CA LYS A 125 5.81 -3.67 -36.47
C LYS A 125 7.13 -3.80 -37.24
N PHE A 126 7.77 -4.96 -37.07
CA PHE A 126 8.95 -5.39 -37.80
C PHE A 126 8.56 -6.47 -38.83
N GLU A 127 9.23 -6.49 -39.97
CA GLU A 127 8.97 -7.42 -41.07
C GLU A 127 9.86 -8.67 -41.00
N THR A 128 11.04 -8.54 -40.40
CA THR A 128 12.08 -9.58 -40.30
C THR A 128 12.76 -9.55 -38.92
N PRO A 129 13.19 -10.70 -38.36
CA PRO A 129 14.03 -10.73 -37.16
C PRO A 129 15.31 -9.90 -37.30
N GLU A 130 15.88 -9.86 -38.50
CA GLU A 130 17.10 -9.13 -38.83
C GLU A 130 16.94 -7.60 -38.62
N GLN A 131 15.76 -7.02 -38.88
CA GLN A 131 15.46 -5.62 -38.54
C GLN A 131 15.48 -5.37 -37.02
N ILE A 132 14.98 -6.31 -36.22
CA ILE A 132 14.98 -6.23 -34.75
C ILE A 132 16.42 -6.29 -34.23
N CYS A 133 17.22 -7.23 -34.74
CA CYS A 133 18.63 -7.34 -34.40
C CYS A 133 19.43 -6.08 -34.77
N GLN A 134 19.14 -5.46 -35.92
CA GLN A 134 19.82 -4.25 -36.38
C GLN A 134 19.49 -3.02 -35.52
N GLU A 135 18.23 -2.85 -35.10
CA GLU A 135 17.83 -1.75 -34.21
C GLU A 135 18.38 -1.95 -32.78
N PHE A 136 18.32 -3.18 -32.27
CA PHE A 136 18.92 -3.55 -30.99
C PHE A 136 20.44 -3.35 -30.98
N PHE A 137 21.14 -3.68 -32.07
CA PHE A 137 22.58 -3.47 -32.22
C PHE A 137 22.97 -2.00 -32.09
N GLU A 138 22.29 -1.10 -32.79
CA GLU A 138 22.58 0.34 -32.72
C GLU A 138 22.29 0.92 -31.32
N CYS A 139 21.18 0.52 -30.67
CA CYS A 139 20.90 0.87 -29.28
C CYS A 139 22.01 0.36 -28.33
N ARG A 140 22.40 -0.91 -28.45
CA ARG A 140 23.40 -1.55 -27.60
C ARG A 140 24.80 -0.94 -27.78
N LYS A 141 25.16 -0.55 -29.00
CA LYS A 141 26.40 0.13 -29.38
C LYS A 141 26.56 1.49 -28.68
N GLU A 142 25.50 2.31 -28.61
CA GLU A 142 25.54 3.56 -27.84
C GLU A 142 25.62 3.32 -26.33
N LEU A 143 25.00 2.24 -25.81
CA LEU A 143 25.17 1.83 -24.41
C LEU A 143 26.62 1.39 -24.09
N TYR A 144 27.33 0.73 -25.01
CA TYR A 144 28.76 0.41 -24.83
C TYR A 144 29.64 1.66 -24.75
N LYS A 145 29.38 2.69 -25.57
CA LYS A 145 30.08 3.98 -25.46
C LYS A 145 29.81 4.66 -24.10
N LYS A 146 28.56 4.68 -23.65
CA LYS A 146 28.20 5.21 -22.31
C LYS A 146 28.91 4.42 -21.19
N ARG A 147 28.97 3.09 -21.28
CA ARG A 147 29.71 2.23 -20.34
C ARG A 147 31.22 2.52 -20.33
N LYS A 148 31.86 2.69 -21.50
CA LYS A 148 33.28 3.09 -21.59
C LYS A 148 33.51 4.41 -20.84
N ALA A 149 32.71 5.45 -21.14
CA ALA A 149 32.82 6.76 -20.50
C ALA A 149 32.58 6.70 -18.96
N TYR A 150 31.59 5.93 -18.50
CA TYR A 150 31.35 5.72 -17.07
C TYR A 150 32.55 5.06 -16.36
N LEU A 151 33.10 4.00 -16.96
CA LEU A 151 34.23 3.26 -16.42
C LEU A 151 35.53 4.09 -16.42
N GLU A 152 35.77 4.91 -17.44
CA GLU A 152 36.90 5.85 -17.46
C GLU A 152 36.81 6.87 -16.31
N GLY A 153 35.65 7.49 -16.13
CA GLY A 153 35.42 8.43 -15.02
C GLY A 153 35.55 7.76 -13.66
N MET A 154 35.03 6.54 -13.50
CA MET A 154 35.13 5.75 -12.27
C MET A 154 36.58 5.38 -11.93
N LEU A 155 37.38 4.90 -12.89
CA LEU A 155 38.80 4.59 -12.67
C LEU A 155 39.62 5.85 -12.37
N GLN A 156 39.31 6.96 -13.04
CA GLN A 156 39.93 8.26 -12.78
C GLN A 156 39.59 8.78 -11.37
N ALA A 157 38.34 8.61 -10.92
CA ALA A 157 37.88 8.94 -9.58
C ALA A 157 38.56 8.07 -8.50
N GLN A 158 38.65 6.76 -8.73
CA GLN A 158 39.33 5.82 -7.82
C GLN A 158 40.82 6.16 -7.67
N SER A 159 41.54 6.40 -8.78
CA SER A 159 42.94 6.84 -8.73
C SER A 159 43.09 8.19 -7.99
N ASN A 160 42.17 9.14 -8.21
CA ASN A 160 42.17 10.40 -7.47
C ASN A 160 41.99 10.16 -5.95
N GLN A 161 40.99 9.36 -5.55
CA GLN A 161 40.72 9.07 -4.14
C GLN A 161 41.92 8.39 -3.44
N LEU A 162 42.57 7.42 -4.09
CA LEU A 162 43.78 6.75 -3.59
C LEU A 162 44.96 7.71 -3.47
N SER A 163 45.13 8.62 -4.44
CA SER A 163 46.19 9.64 -4.43
C SER A 163 45.98 10.67 -3.31
N GLU A 164 44.75 11.12 -3.08
CA GLU A 164 44.42 12.03 -1.97
C GLU A 164 44.62 11.34 -0.60
N LYS A 165 44.25 10.05 -0.46
CA LYS A 165 44.55 9.24 0.74
C LYS A 165 46.05 9.14 1.03
N ALA A 166 46.86 8.83 0.02
CA ALA A 166 48.32 8.80 0.17
C ALA A 166 48.90 10.18 0.54
N ARG A 167 48.35 11.26 -0.04
CA ARG A 167 48.72 12.65 0.29
C ARG A 167 48.39 13.00 1.74
N PHE A 168 47.21 12.61 2.23
CA PHE A 168 46.80 12.81 3.62
C PHE A 168 47.72 12.09 4.60
N ILE A 169 48.09 10.83 4.34
CA ILE A 169 49.04 10.08 5.18
C ILE A 169 50.41 10.77 5.20
N MET A 170 50.91 11.21 4.03
CA MET A 170 52.21 11.91 3.94
C MET A 170 52.22 13.20 4.78
N MET A 171 51.20 14.05 4.62
CA MET A 171 51.07 15.30 5.37
C MET A 171 50.81 15.04 6.87
N LYS A 172 50.20 13.90 7.22
CA LYS A 172 50.03 13.47 8.60
C LYS A 172 51.34 13.02 9.25
N ILE A 173 52.17 12.26 8.54
CA ILE A 173 53.53 11.86 8.96
C ILE A 173 54.42 13.09 9.15
N ASN A 174 54.32 14.08 8.25
CA ASN A 174 55.05 15.34 8.33
C ASN A 174 54.61 16.27 9.47
N ASN A 175 53.56 15.93 10.23
CA ASN A 175 52.89 16.79 11.21
C ASN A 175 52.29 18.09 10.62
N GLU A 176 51.91 18.08 9.34
CA GLU A 176 51.19 19.20 8.69
C GLU A 176 49.68 19.17 9.01
N ILE A 177 49.14 18.01 9.43
CA ILE A 177 47.71 17.82 9.74
C ILE A 177 47.53 17.29 11.17
N HIS A 178 46.69 17.97 11.96
CA HIS A 178 46.37 17.57 13.33
C HIS A 178 44.88 17.22 13.47
N ILE A 179 44.60 15.97 13.87
CA ILE A 179 43.24 15.43 14.04
C ILE A 179 42.95 15.09 15.51
N GLU A 180 44.00 14.87 16.29
CA GLU A 180 43.97 14.52 17.69
C GLU A 180 43.50 15.72 18.53
N ASN A 181 42.49 15.50 19.38
CA ASN A 181 41.92 16.53 20.25
C ASN A 181 41.45 17.80 19.49
N LYS A 182 40.90 17.62 18.29
CA LYS A 182 40.24 18.68 17.47
C LYS A 182 38.76 18.38 17.27
N ARG A 183 37.94 19.43 17.13
CA ARG A 183 36.53 19.32 16.70
C ARG A 183 36.47 18.98 15.21
N LYS A 184 35.42 18.26 14.77
CA LYS A 184 35.23 17.85 13.36
C LYS A 184 35.38 19.03 12.37
N SER A 185 34.76 20.18 12.67
CA SER A 185 34.87 21.41 11.87
C SER A 185 36.32 21.86 11.63
N ALA A 186 37.10 21.97 12.70
CA ALA A 186 38.52 22.37 12.63
C ALA A 186 39.43 21.35 11.91
N ILE A 187 38.97 20.12 11.68
CA ILE A 187 39.66 19.13 10.81
C ILE A 187 39.30 19.40 9.35
N ILE A 188 38.02 19.68 9.04
CA ILE A 188 37.57 20.02 7.68
C ILE A 188 38.21 21.33 7.21
N GLU A 189 38.31 22.35 8.08
CA GLU A 189 39.00 23.61 7.78
C GLU A 189 40.47 23.39 7.38
N GLN A 190 41.18 22.47 8.06
CA GLN A 190 42.54 22.08 7.66
C GLN A 190 42.55 21.40 6.29
N LEU A 191 41.64 20.45 6.04
CA LEU A 191 41.55 19.74 4.76
C LEU A 191 41.25 20.70 3.59
N GLN A 192 40.33 21.64 3.77
CA GLN A 192 40.01 22.68 2.79
C GLN A 192 41.19 23.63 2.56
N LYS A 193 41.85 24.09 3.62
CA LYS A 193 43.05 24.95 3.54
C LYS A 193 44.20 24.26 2.77
N HIS A 194 44.40 22.97 3.00
CA HIS A 194 45.36 22.14 2.26
C HIS A 194 44.81 21.58 0.94
N LYS A 195 43.64 22.08 0.47
CA LYS A 195 43.02 21.78 -0.83
C LYS A 195 42.84 20.28 -1.09
N PHE A 196 42.40 19.52 -0.10
CA PHE A 196 41.94 18.15 -0.33
C PHE A 196 40.62 18.17 -1.09
N LYS A 197 40.45 17.22 -2.01
CA LYS A 197 39.18 17.04 -2.72
C LYS A 197 38.13 16.44 -1.76
N ARG A 198 36.85 16.80 -1.95
CA ARG A 198 35.72 15.95 -1.53
C ARG A 198 35.86 14.57 -2.20
N ASP A 199 35.30 13.50 -1.63
CA ASP A 199 35.50 12.13 -2.15
C ASP A 199 35.21 12.04 -3.66
N PRO A 200 36.24 11.83 -4.51
CA PRO A 200 36.05 11.84 -5.96
C PRO A 200 35.14 10.70 -6.48
N VAL A 201 35.06 9.59 -5.75
CA VAL A 201 34.22 8.43 -6.13
C VAL A 201 32.77 8.67 -5.72
N LYS A 202 32.53 9.34 -4.59
CA LYS A 202 31.20 9.81 -4.18
C LYS A 202 30.69 10.82 -5.20
N GLN A 203 31.44 11.90 -5.44
CA GLN A 203 31.09 12.95 -6.41
C GLN A 203 30.77 12.39 -7.81
N TRP A 204 31.58 11.46 -8.33
CA TRP A 204 31.31 10.86 -9.64
C TRP A 204 30.00 10.07 -9.66
N LYS A 205 29.70 9.28 -8.62
CA LYS A 205 28.42 8.55 -8.54
C LYS A 205 27.22 9.48 -8.46
N ASP A 206 27.31 10.51 -7.62
CA ASP A 206 26.23 11.46 -7.40
C ASP A 206 25.96 12.28 -8.68
N GLU A 207 27.00 12.72 -9.41
CA GLU A 207 26.86 13.41 -10.70
C GLU A 207 26.22 12.52 -11.77
N GLN A 208 26.56 11.23 -11.82
CA GLN A 208 25.94 10.28 -12.77
C GLN A 208 24.47 10.02 -12.40
N LYS A 209 24.14 9.83 -11.11
CA LYS A 209 22.76 9.67 -10.63
C LYS A 209 21.91 10.91 -10.92
N ARG A 210 22.44 12.11 -10.69
CA ARG A 210 21.76 13.38 -11.01
C ARG A 210 21.46 13.48 -12.51
N LYS A 211 22.39 13.09 -13.38
CA LYS A 211 22.20 13.02 -14.84
C LYS A 211 21.19 11.96 -15.29
N GLU A 212 21.10 10.85 -14.58
CA GLU A 212 20.09 9.80 -14.82
C GLU A 212 18.68 10.32 -14.48
N LEU A 213 18.51 10.98 -13.32
CA LEU A 213 17.26 11.64 -12.91
C LEU A 213 16.87 12.78 -13.87
N GLU A 214 17.83 13.61 -14.29
CA GLU A 214 17.65 14.65 -15.32
C GLU A 214 17.12 14.05 -16.65
N MET A 215 17.65 12.91 -17.08
CA MET A 215 17.22 12.23 -18.31
C MET A 215 15.86 11.54 -18.19
N CYS A 216 15.47 11.09 -17.00
CA CYS A 216 14.15 10.50 -16.74
C CYS A 216 13.04 11.55 -16.52
N GLY A 217 13.39 12.83 -16.34
CA GLY A 217 12.45 13.92 -16.06
C GLY A 217 12.14 14.12 -14.57
N GLU A 218 12.91 13.50 -13.68
CA GLU A 218 12.75 13.54 -12.21
C GLU A 218 13.69 14.59 -11.55
N ALA A 219 14.17 15.56 -12.32
CA ALA A 219 15.30 16.43 -11.98
C ALA A 219 15.12 17.27 -10.70
N ASN A 220 13.89 17.67 -10.37
CA ASN A 220 13.63 18.72 -9.37
C ASN A 220 13.58 18.23 -7.91
N LEU A 221 13.90 16.96 -7.62
CA LEU A 221 13.71 16.32 -6.31
C LEU A 221 15.02 16.09 -5.51
N THR A 222 16.10 16.84 -5.78
CA THR A 222 17.42 16.53 -5.17
C THR A 222 18.32 17.69 -4.73
N GLU A 223 17.99 18.96 -4.99
CA GLU A 223 18.83 20.11 -4.55
C GLU A 223 18.08 21.15 -3.69
N ASP A 224 16.75 21.28 -3.78
CA ASP A 224 15.96 22.28 -3.02
C ASP A 224 15.27 21.72 -1.74
N GLU A 225 15.16 20.39 -1.55
CA GLU A 225 14.41 19.78 -0.43
C GLU A 225 15.20 19.59 0.89
N GLU A 226 16.42 20.14 1.04
CA GLU A 226 17.26 19.98 2.24
C GLU A 226 17.53 21.27 3.06
N GLU A 227 17.05 22.45 2.67
CA GLU A 227 17.38 23.72 3.37
C GLU A 227 16.22 24.40 4.15
N ASP A 228 14.94 24.11 3.86
CA ASP A 228 13.79 24.88 4.40
C ASP A 228 13.00 24.25 5.58
N GLU A 229 13.33 23.06 6.08
CA GLU A 229 12.73 22.46 7.30
C GLU A 229 13.73 22.23 8.45
N ALA A 230 14.42 23.30 8.89
CA ALA A 230 15.26 23.24 10.09
C ALA A 230 15.32 24.59 10.83
N GLU A 231 15.33 24.55 12.17
CA GLU A 231 15.73 25.72 12.97
C GLU A 231 17.20 26.08 12.65
N GLU A 232 17.63 27.33 12.88
CA GLU A 232 18.99 27.81 12.55
C GLU A 232 20.12 26.93 13.15
N ASN A 233 19.85 26.17 14.21
CA ASN A 233 20.79 25.23 14.83
C ASN A 233 20.82 23.84 14.16
N GLU A 234 19.74 23.41 13.52
CA GLU A 234 19.68 22.12 12.81
C GLU A 234 20.16 22.24 11.36
N ALA A 235 19.86 23.33 10.65
CA ALA A 235 20.38 23.56 9.29
C ALA A 235 21.92 23.59 9.28
N VAL A 236 22.51 24.29 10.24
CA VAL A 236 23.97 24.33 10.46
C VAL A 236 24.54 22.95 10.81
N ASN A 237 23.76 22.08 11.47
CA ASN A 237 24.18 20.71 11.77
C ASN A 237 24.14 19.82 10.52
N VAL A 238 23.05 19.85 9.74
CA VAL A 238 22.90 19.08 8.49
C VAL A 238 23.98 19.48 7.48
N GLU A 239 24.20 20.77 7.26
CA GLU A 239 25.24 21.25 6.34
C GLU A 239 26.65 20.87 6.85
N LEU A 240 26.88 20.87 8.17
CA LEU A 240 28.12 20.38 8.77
C LEU A 240 28.31 18.87 8.61
N GLU A 241 27.28 18.04 8.78
CA GLU A 241 27.36 16.59 8.59
C GLU A 241 27.54 16.21 7.11
N LYS A 242 26.86 16.92 6.19
CA LYS A 242 27.10 16.83 4.74
C LYS A 242 28.56 17.15 4.42
N LYS A 243 29.11 18.24 4.99
CA LYS A 243 30.54 18.61 4.90
C LYS A 243 31.51 17.63 5.58
N VAL A 244 31.10 16.91 6.64
CA VAL A 244 31.89 15.81 7.25
C VAL A 244 31.98 14.63 6.28
N SER A 245 30.83 14.17 5.76
CA SER A 245 30.73 12.96 4.94
C SER A 245 31.62 13.00 3.69
N ASP A 246 31.82 14.19 3.11
CA ASP A 246 32.66 14.41 1.93
C ASP A 246 34.16 14.16 2.16
N TYR A 247 34.61 14.09 3.42
CA TYR A 247 36.02 13.85 3.79
C TYR A 247 36.23 12.59 4.65
N ASP A 248 35.18 11.81 4.96
CA ASP A 248 35.29 10.56 5.74
C ASP A 248 36.24 9.55 5.07
N TYR A 249 36.38 9.59 3.74
CA TYR A 249 37.35 8.77 3.00
C TYR A 249 38.82 9.03 3.39
N LEU A 250 39.13 10.17 4.01
CA LEU A 250 40.44 10.51 4.58
C LEU A 250 40.45 10.29 6.10
N VAL A 251 39.47 10.85 6.81
CA VAL A 251 39.46 10.92 8.28
C VAL A 251 39.07 9.60 8.93
N GLY A 252 38.27 8.76 8.25
CA GLY A 252 37.88 7.42 8.69
C GLY A 252 38.97 6.35 8.53
N MET A 253 40.18 6.70 8.08
CA MET A 253 41.29 5.76 8.00
C MET A 253 41.82 5.40 9.40
N ALA A 254 41.88 4.10 9.70
CA ALA A 254 42.36 3.60 10.98
C ALA A 254 43.81 4.06 11.25
N ILE A 255 44.09 4.55 12.46
CA ILE A 255 45.36 5.22 12.83
C ILE A 255 46.61 4.38 12.49
N TRP A 256 46.54 3.06 12.62
CA TRP A 256 47.66 2.17 12.29
C TRP A 256 48.02 2.12 10.79
N LYS A 257 47.12 2.55 9.90
CA LYS A 257 47.35 2.67 8.44
C LYS A 257 47.95 4.01 8.03
N LEU A 258 48.32 4.86 8.99
CA LEU A 258 48.97 6.16 8.72
C LEU A 258 50.50 5.97 8.60
N SER A 259 50.92 4.92 7.90
CA SER A 259 52.32 4.49 7.75
C SER A 259 52.90 4.87 6.39
N MET A 260 54.24 4.90 6.30
CA MET A 260 54.91 5.17 5.02
C MET A 260 54.67 4.03 4.02
N GLU A 261 54.56 2.79 4.50
CA GLU A 261 54.24 1.59 3.72
C GLU A 261 52.83 1.63 3.13
N ASP A 262 51.83 2.01 3.93
CA ASP A 262 50.44 2.18 3.46
C ASP A 262 50.32 3.32 2.43
N LYS A 263 51.05 4.42 2.64
CA LYS A 263 51.13 5.53 1.67
C LYS A 263 51.74 5.08 0.33
N ASP A 264 52.82 4.30 0.35
CA ASP A 264 53.44 3.81 -0.88
C ASP A 264 52.60 2.70 -1.55
N LYS A 265 51.90 1.88 -0.77
CA LYS A 265 50.90 0.94 -1.27
C LYS A 265 49.73 1.63 -1.96
N LEU A 266 49.16 2.68 -1.36
CA LEU A 266 48.06 3.47 -1.96
C LEU A 266 48.50 4.18 -3.25
N LEU A 267 49.76 4.61 -3.35
CA LEU A 267 50.32 5.11 -4.61
C LEU A 267 50.44 3.99 -5.65
N ALA A 268 50.93 2.80 -5.27
CA ALA A 268 51.01 1.66 -6.19
C ALA A 268 49.63 1.19 -6.69
N GLU A 269 48.61 1.21 -5.82
CA GLU A 269 47.20 0.95 -6.17
C GLU A 269 46.64 2.06 -7.09
N SER A 270 46.97 3.33 -6.85
CA SER A 270 46.60 4.44 -7.74
C SER A 270 47.24 4.29 -9.13
N GLU A 271 48.52 3.94 -9.22
CA GLU A 271 49.20 3.68 -10.49
C GLU A 271 48.75 2.37 -11.17
N ALA A 272 48.16 1.42 -10.43
CA ALA A 272 47.41 0.32 -11.04
C ALA A 272 46.13 0.83 -11.70
N LYS A 273 45.34 1.67 -11.01
CA LYS A 273 44.11 2.25 -11.56
C LYS A 273 44.36 3.20 -12.74
N LYS A 274 45.48 3.93 -12.78
CA LYS A 274 45.90 4.70 -13.97
C LYS A 274 46.29 3.81 -15.16
N ARG A 275 46.93 2.66 -14.91
CA ARG A 275 47.23 1.68 -15.97
C ARG A 275 45.95 1.05 -16.53
N GLU A 276 45.02 0.65 -15.66
CA GLU A 276 43.67 0.19 -16.06
C GLU A 276 42.94 1.25 -16.91
N LEU A 277 42.95 2.52 -16.47
CA LEU A 277 42.35 3.65 -17.20
C LEU A 277 43.00 3.86 -18.58
N ASN A 278 44.32 3.77 -18.68
CA ASN A 278 45.03 3.95 -19.95
C ASN A 278 44.78 2.78 -20.92
N ILE A 279 44.63 1.55 -20.41
CA ILE A 279 44.21 0.39 -21.21
C ILE A 279 42.77 0.58 -21.71
N LEU A 280 41.85 1.00 -20.85
CA LEU A 280 40.44 1.23 -21.22
C LEU A 280 40.29 2.36 -22.25
N LYS A 281 41.06 3.45 -22.13
CA LYS A 281 41.06 4.55 -23.12
C LYS A 281 41.47 4.09 -24.52
N GLY A 282 42.39 3.14 -24.60
CA GLY A 282 42.88 2.55 -25.85
C GLY A 282 41.95 1.51 -26.50
N LYS A 283 40.87 1.09 -25.81
CA LYS A 283 39.84 0.19 -26.34
C LYS A 283 38.69 0.98 -26.95
N GLU A 284 38.16 0.55 -28.07
CA GLU A 284 36.90 1.06 -28.62
C GLU A 284 35.68 0.30 -28.09
N TRP A 285 34.49 0.79 -28.43
CA TRP A 285 33.21 0.18 -28.01
C TRP A 285 33.06 -1.28 -28.46
N PHE A 286 33.72 -1.67 -29.55
CA PHE A 286 33.67 -3.04 -30.07
C PHE A 286 34.60 -3.99 -29.29
N ASP A 287 35.77 -3.54 -28.81
CA ASP A 287 36.65 -4.35 -27.95
C ASP A 287 35.92 -4.79 -26.67
N LEU A 288 35.16 -3.87 -26.05
CA LEU A 288 34.32 -4.16 -24.87
C LEU A 288 33.20 -5.16 -25.21
N TYR A 289 32.69 -5.14 -26.44
CA TYR A 289 31.68 -6.08 -26.90
C TYR A 289 32.27 -7.46 -27.22
N GLU A 290 33.46 -7.54 -27.83
CA GLU A 290 34.15 -8.80 -28.10
C GLU A 290 34.63 -9.49 -26.81
N GLU A 291 35.08 -8.74 -25.81
CA GLU A 291 35.42 -9.29 -24.48
C GLU A 291 34.19 -9.80 -23.72
N ASP A 292 33.09 -9.03 -23.69
CA ASP A 292 31.80 -9.48 -23.14
C ASP A 292 31.29 -10.72 -23.89
N LEU A 293 31.31 -10.71 -25.23
CA LEU A 293 30.82 -11.79 -26.09
C LEU A 293 31.65 -13.05 -25.92
N LYS A 294 32.98 -12.94 -25.85
CA LYS A 294 33.83 -14.09 -25.54
C LYS A 294 33.52 -14.64 -24.16
N THR A 295 33.38 -13.78 -23.15
CA THR A 295 33.03 -14.21 -21.78
C THR A 295 31.68 -14.92 -21.75
N PHE A 296 30.71 -14.47 -22.55
CA PHE A 296 29.41 -15.13 -22.73
C PHE A 296 29.53 -16.47 -23.47
N LEU A 297 30.34 -16.57 -24.52
CA LEU A 297 30.56 -17.81 -25.28
C LEU A 297 31.32 -18.85 -24.44
N ASP A 298 32.41 -18.47 -23.76
CA ASP A 298 33.15 -19.35 -22.84
C ASP A 298 32.21 -19.91 -21.73
N ALA A 299 31.24 -19.10 -21.26
CA ALA A 299 30.24 -19.52 -20.28
C ALA A 299 29.09 -20.37 -20.89
N LEU A 300 28.66 -20.06 -22.11
CA LEU A 300 27.66 -20.85 -22.85
C LEU A 300 28.21 -22.24 -23.16
N ASP A 301 29.43 -22.33 -23.70
CA ASP A 301 30.12 -23.60 -23.95
C ASP A 301 30.22 -24.43 -22.66
N ALA A 302 30.55 -23.82 -21.51
CA ALA A 302 30.58 -24.50 -20.22
C ALA A 302 29.20 -25.02 -19.77
N GLN A 303 28.14 -24.25 -20.01
CA GLN A 303 26.75 -24.65 -19.73
C GLN A 303 26.29 -25.79 -20.66
N GLU A 304 26.50 -25.69 -21.97
CA GLU A 304 26.09 -26.71 -22.94
C GLU A 304 26.88 -28.02 -22.75
N ASN A 305 28.19 -27.93 -22.42
CA ASN A 305 28.96 -29.11 -21.99
C ASN A 305 28.40 -29.73 -20.70
N THR A 306 27.86 -28.94 -19.77
CA THR A 306 27.25 -29.45 -18.54
C THR A 306 25.93 -30.17 -18.83
N GLU A 307 25.08 -29.59 -19.68
CA GLU A 307 23.84 -30.20 -20.19
C GLU A 307 24.12 -31.53 -20.91
N GLU A 308 25.09 -31.55 -21.84
CA GLU A 308 25.48 -32.76 -22.57
C GLU A 308 26.04 -33.88 -21.67
N ASN A 309 26.78 -33.53 -20.61
CA ASN A 309 27.34 -34.52 -19.70
C ASN A 309 26.30 -35.10 -18.75
N ALA A 310 25.32 -34.29 -18.28
CA ALA A 310 24.22 -34.76 -17.45
C ALA A 310 23.41 -35.89 -18.15
N GLY A 311 23.07 -35.69 -19.43
CA GLY A 311 22.34 -36.68 -20.23
C GLY A 311 23.07 -38.00 -20.48
N LYS A 312 24.40 -38.05 -20.29
CA LYS A 312 25.22 -39.26 -20.54
C LYS A 312 25.41 -40.13 -19.28
N THR A 313 25.08 -39.63 -18.09
CA THR A 313 25.27 -40.35 -16.82
C THR A 313 24.06 -41.19 -16.39
N LYS A 314 24.04 -42.49 -16.74
CA LYS A 314 23.13 -43.45 -16.09
C LYS A 314 23.41 -43.56 -14.58
N PRO A 315 22.37 -43.62 -13.71
CA PRO A 315 22.54 -43.66 -12.27
C PRO A 315 23.18 -44.98 -11.81
N LYS A 316 24.45 -44.92 -11.36
CA LYS A 316 25.12 -46.06 -10.73
C LYS A 316 24.68 -46.18 -9.26
N MET A 317 23.81 -47.14 -8.97
CA MET A 317 23.58 -47.61 -7.60
C MET A 317 24.91 -48.02 -6.96
N LYS A 318 25.38 -47.28 -5.95
CA LYS A 318 26.52 -47.69 -5.12
C LYS A 318 26.02 -48.57 -3.99
N MET A 319 26.26 -49.87 -4.11
CA MET A 319 26.09 -50.82 -3.00
C MET A 319 27.05 -50.47 -1.85
N GLU A 320 26.59 -50.61 -0.61
CA GLU A 320 27.47 -50.53 0.56
C GLU A 320 28.52 -51.66 0.56
N LYS A 321 29.75 -51.34 0.95
CA LYS A 321 30.74 -52.29 1.47
C LYS A 321 31.50 -51.67 2.63
N GLY A 322 31.03 -51.92 3.85
CA GLY A 322 31.68 -51.47 5.08
C GLY A 322 32.80 -52.39 5.59
N LYS A 323 33.28 -52.05 6.80
CA LYS A 323 34.44 -52.59 7.57
C LYS A 323 35.76 -51.86 7.26
N LYS A 324 36.63 -51.61 8.25
CA LYS A 324 36.71 -52.17 9.62
C LYS A 324 36.71 -51.09 10.73
N ARG A 325 36.15 -51.45 11.90
CA ARG A 325 36.60 -50.93 13.21
C ARG A 325 37.84 -51.72 13.66
N GLN A 326 38.72 -51.08 14.43
CA GLN A 326 39.60 -51.76 15.39
C GLN A 326 39.53 -50.99 16.72
N VAL A 327 40.11 -51.53 17.80
CA VAL A 327 39.60 -51.35 19.18
C VAL A 327 40.59 -50.62 20.11
N LYS A 328 40.04 -50.00 21.17
CA LYS A 328 40.62 -49.42 22.40
C LYS A 328 42.11 -49.70 22.69
N ASP A 329 42.72 -48.71 23.37
CA ASP A 329 43.15 -48.91 24.76
C ASP A 329 42.90 -47.61 25.58
N ASP A 330 42.82 -47.74 26.91
CA ASP A 330 42.63 -46.63 27.85
C ASP A 330 43.89 -46.44 28.73
N SER A 331 44.34 -45.19 28.97
CA SER A 331 45.39 -44.89 29.97
C SER A 331 45.39 -43.42 30.40
N ASP A 332 45.29 -43.16 31.70
CA ASP A 332 45.37 -41.82 32.30
C ASP A 332 46.81 -41.28 32.39
N SER A 333 46.98 -39.95 32.26
CA SER A 333 47.92 -39.19 33.13
C SER A 333 47.68 -37.67 33.08
N ASP A 334 47.86 -37.06 34.25
CA ASP A 334 47.55 -35.70 34.69
C ASP A 334 48.15 -34.49 33.93
N SER A 335 47.65 -33.31 34.37
CA SER A 335 48.37 -32.03 34.60
C SER A 335 48.28 -30.90 33.57
N ASP A 336 47.45 -29.92 33.93
CA ASP A 336 47.71 -28.47 33.96
C ASP A 336 48.69 -27.83 32.96
N PHE A 337 48.21 -26.73 32.33
CA PHE A 337 48.85 -25.43 32.64
C PHE A 337 47.86 -24.27 32.70
N ILE A 338 48.09 -23.37 33.67
CA ILE A 338 47.15 -22.32 34.10
C ILE A 338 47.64 -20.95 33.66
N VAL A 339 46.76 -20.09 33.15
CA VAL A 339 47.01 -18.63 33.05
C VAL A 339 46.34 -17.91 34.22
N LYS A 340 47.13 -17.24 35.07
CA LYS A 340 46.70 -16.67 36.36
C LYS A 340 46.39 -15.17 36.27
N LYS A 341 45.38 -14.72 37.04
CA LYS A 341 45.20 -13.31 37.44
C LYS A 341 46.38 -12.83 38.31
N LYS A 342 46.81 -11.59 38.09
CA LYS A 342 47.30 -10.58 39.06
C LYS A 342 46.94 -9.21 38.49
N GLU A 343 46.20 -8.27 39.09
CA GLU A 343 45.85 -7.92 40.48
C GLU A 343 46.83 -6.95 41.18
N LYS A 344 46.26 -5.94 41.87
CA LYS A 344 46.84 -4.85 42.69
C LYS A 344 47.26 -3.58 41.90
N ARG A 345 47.10 -2.35 42.43
CA ARG A 345 46.75 -1.90 43.81
C ARG A 345 45.97 -0.55 43.82
N ARG A 346 45.34 -0.19 44.96
CA ARG A 346 44.65 1.11 45.24
C ARG A 346 45.52 2.05 46.07
N GLN A 347 45.23 3.37 46.05
CA GLN A 347 45.21 4.36 47.17
C GLN A 347 44.56 5.69 46.62
N ILE A 348 43.59 6.40 47.27
CA ILE A 348 43.53 7.15 48.57
C ILE A 348 44.21 8.54 48.42
N ILE A 349 43.62 9.71 48.77
CA ILE A 349 42.36 10.12 49.48
C ILE A 349 41.95 11.55 48.98
N ASP A 350 40.70 12.07 49.03
CA ASP A 350 39.35 11.47 48.87
C ASP A 350 38.38 12.31 47.97
N ASP A 351 37.52 13.31 48.31
CA ASP A 351 37.08 14.08 49.52
C ASP A 351 35.62 14.68 49.30
N ASP A 352 35.07 15.54 50.20
CA ASP A 352 33.72 16.23 50.29
C ASP A 352 32.86 16.38 48.98
N ASP A 353 31.56 16.01 48.90
CA ASP A 353 30.41 16.27 49.81
C ASP A 353 29.22 15.31 49.50
N GLU A 354 28.36 14.94 50.47
CA GLU A 354 27.39 13.81 50.38
C GLU A 354 25.93 14.20 50.81
N PRO A 355 24.85 13.45 50.42
CA PRO A 355 24.58 12.12 51.00
C PRO A 355 24.07 11.02 50.02
N GLU A 356 24.45 9.77 50.30
CA GLU A 356 24.06 8.55 49.57
C GLU A 356 22.63 8.04 49.83
N VAL A 357 22.13 7.19 48.91
CA VAL A 357 21.51 5.91 49.29
C VAL A 357 22.10 4.78 48.43
N ASN A 358 22.91 3.92 49.05
CA ASN A 358 23.64 2.85 48.38
C ASN A 358 22.84 1.54 48.24
N SER A 359 23.30 0.60 47.40
CA SER A 359 22.77 -0.77 47.40
C SER A 359 23.84 -1.82 47.08
N ILE A 360 24.08 -2.73 48.04
CA ILE A 360 25.03 -3.84 47.91
C ILE A 360 24.27 -5.13 47.58
N TRP A 361 24.72 -5.82 46.54
CA TRP A 361 24.23 -7.16 46.20
C TRP A 361 24.97 -8.25 46.98
N SER A 362 24.25 -9.29 47.41
CA SER A 362 24.84 -10.57 47.77
C SER A 362 24.20 -11.67 46.90
N ASP A 363 25.04 -12.51 46.30
CA ASP A 363 24.58 -13.43 45.24
C ASP A 363 24.13 -14.77 45.82
N ARG A 364 22.83 -15.06 45.63
CA ARG A 364 22.25 -16.40 45.84
C ARG A 364 21.37 -16.83 44.65
N ALA A 365 21.57 -16.22 43.48
CA ALA A 365 20.68 -16.34 42.31
C ALA A 365 21.26 -17.20 41.18
N GLN A 366 22.56 -17.50 41.17
CA GLN A 366 23.21 -18.27 40.09
C GLN A 366 22.69 -19.72 39.90
N GLN A 367 21.90 -20.27 40.82
CA GLN A 367 21.42 -21.66 40.72
C GLN A 367 20.26 -21.88 39.70
N MET A 368 19.59 -20.85 39.18
CA MET A 368 18.37 -21.04 38.36
C MET A 368 18.48 -20.82 36.84
N LYS A 369 19.63 -20.38 36.31
CA LYS A 369 19.93 -20.29 34.85
C LYS A 369 18.78 -19.82 33.92
N LYS A 370 17.99 -18.83 34.33
CA LYS A 370 16.96 -18.18 33.50
C LYS A 370 17.15 -16.67 33.45
N THR A 371 17.23 -16.11 32.25
CA THR A 371 17.44 -14.68 32.03
C THR A 371 16.12 -13.99 31.70
N VAL A 372 15.53 -13.29 32.66
CA VAL A 372 14.37 -12.40 32.43
C VAL A 372 14.80 -10.97 32.75
N ARG A 373 14.78 -10.08 31.75
CA ARG A 373 15.04 -8.65 31.95
C ARG A 373 13.74 -7.94 32.36
N LYS A 374 13.51 -7.75 33.66
CA LYS A 374 12.61 -6.69 34.13
C LYS A 374 13.40 -5.38 34.29
N HIS A 375 12.91 -4.28 33.76
CA HIS A 375 13.46 -2.94 34.01
C HIS A 375 12.60 -2.23 35.06
N ARG A 376 13.27 -1.55 36.00
CA ARG A 376 12.64 -0.77 37.06
C ARG A 376 12.53 0.67 36.60
N VAL A 377 11.34 1.26 36.71
CA VAL A 377 11.11 2.67 36.40
C VAL A 377 11.83 3.56 37.42
N SER A 378 12.62 4.51 36.94
CA SER A 378 13.05 5.70 37.69
C SER A 378 12.08 6.85 37.42
N SER A 379 11.76 7.63 38.45
CA SER A 379 10.84 8.76 38.36
C SER A 379 11.50 9.94 37.65
N PHE A 380 10.96 10.33 36.50
CA PHE A 380 11.31 11.59 35.85
C PHE A 380 10.58 12.75 36.52
N LYS A 381 11.29 13.87 36.76
CA LYS A 381 10.65 15.14 37.08
C LYS A 381 9.74 15.55 35.92
N TYR A 382 8.57 16.07 36.25
CA TYR A 382 7.59 16.57 35.27
C TYR A 382 8.11 17.89 34.66
N ASN A 383 8.97 17.79 33.64
CA ASN A 383 9.41 18.96 32.88
C ASN A 383 8.27 19.37 31.94
N ARG A 384 7.93 20.67 31.90
CA ARG A 384 6.65 21.14 31.34
C ARG A 384 6.63 21.28 29.81
N GLU A 385 7.47 20.51 29.14
CA GLU A 385 7.60 20.43 27.69
C GLU A 385 6.89 19.15 27.19
N THR A 386 5.61 19.30 26.87
CA THR A 386 4.87 18.25 26.16
C THR A 386 5.40 18.12 24.73
N LYS A 387 6.43 17.29 24.53
CA LYS A 387 6.73 16.73 23.20
C LYS A 387 5.43 16.16 22.65
N LYS A 388 5.04 16.58 21.43
CA LYS A 388 3.76 16.19 20.81
C LYS A 388 3.61 14.67 20.88
N ILE A 389 2.51 14.20 21.46
CA ILE A 389 2.09 12.80 21.29
C ILE A 389 1.81 12.64 19.80
N ASP A 390 2.41 11.65 19.15
CA ASP A 390 2.24 11.44 17.72
C ASP A 390 0.77 11.12 17.42
N LYS A 391 0.23 11.73 16.35
CA LYS A 391 -1.18 11.60 15.94
C LYS A 391 -1.57 10.13 15.66
N SER A 392 -0.59 9.26 15.35
CA SER A 392 -0.80 7.86 15.02
C SER A 392 -0.94 6.88 16.22
N SER A 393 -1.18 7.40 17.43
CA SER A 393 -1.26 6.61 18.67
C SER A 393 -2.71 6.19 18.98
N ILE A 394 -3.02 4.88 18.96
CA ILE A 394 -4.31 4.35 19.46
C ILE A 394 -4.31 4.22 20.99
N ILE A 395 -5.42 4.62 21.62
CA ILE A 395 -5.58 4.73 23.08
C ILE A 395 -6.87 4.02 23.50
N SER A 396 -6.86 3.36 24.65
CA SER A 396 -8.04 2.68 25.20
C SER A 396 -8.08 2.75 26.73
N VAL A 397 -9.15 3.29 27.29
CA VAL A 397 -9.40 3.34 28.75
C VAL A 397 -10.21 2.11 29.14
N CYS A 398 -9.92 1.50 30.29
CA CYS A 398 -10.68 0.34 30.78
C CYS A 398 -12.03 0.76 31.40
N PRO A 399 -13.03 -0.15 31.47
CA PRO A 399 -14.38 0.15 31.96
C PRO A 399 -14.50 0.95 33.27
N SER A 400 -13.63 0.72 34.27
CA SER A 400 -13.65 1.47 35.54
C SER A 400 -12.93 2.83 35.50
N GLY A 401 -12.43 3.27 34.35
CA GLY A 401 -11.58 4.46 34.20
C GLY A 401 -10.18 4.33 34.82
N ARG A 402 -9.87 3.21 35.48
CA ARG A 402 -8.65 3.06 36.31
C ARG A 402 -7.36 2.91 35.51
N LYS A 403 -7.41 2.32 34.32
CA LYS A 403 -6.23 2.02 33.48
C LYS A 403 -6.40 2.62 32.09
N THR A 404 -5.31 3.12 31.53
CA THR A 404 -5.23 3.48 30.11
C THR A 404 -4.15 2.65 29.43
N ALA A 405 -4.50 2.02 28.31
CA ALA A 405 -3.58 1.41 27.37
C ALA A 405 -3.30 2.37 26.21
N ILE A 406 -2.05 2.38 25.72
CA ILE A 406 -1.60 3.19 24.58
C ILE A 406 -0.69 2.32 23.70
N LEU A 407 -0.92 2.32 22.38
CA LEU A 407 0.07 1.91 21.40
C LEU A 407 1.03 3.07 21.13
N LEU A 408 2.32 2.84 21.37
CA LEU A 408 3.40 3.75 21.03
C LEU A 408 4.18 3.19 19.84
N GLU A 409 4.50 4.03 18.88
CA GLU A 409 5.34 3.66 17.73
C GLU A 409 6.63 4.50 17.74
N ILE A 410 7.76 3.85 17.51
CA ILE A 410 9.07 4.48 17.37
C ILE A 410 9.62 4.09 16.00
N LYS A 411 9.88 5.09 15.15
CA LYS A 411 10.57 4.94 13.87
C LYS A 411 12.05 5.19 14.10
N ASP A 412 12.93 4.33 13.58
CA ASP A 412 14.36 4.64 13.51
C ASP A 412 14.60 5.74 12.45
N GLY A 413 15.73 6.45 12.54
CA GLY A 413 15.98 7.72 11.80
C GLY A 413 15.88 7.66 10.27
N ASN A 414 15.90 6.47 9.66
CA ASN A 414 15.74 6.28 8.21
C ASN A 414 14.30 5.86 7.83
N GLY A 415 13.33 5.91 8.75
CA GLY A 415 11.91 5.56 8.56
C GLY A 415 11.61 4.06 8.38
N ALA A 416 12.58 3.26 7.93
CA ALA A 416 12.38 1.87 7.52
C ALA A 416 12.04 0.89 8.66
N ASP A 417 12.69 1.02 9.82
CA ASP A 417 12.45 0.14 10.99
C ASP A 417 11.50 0.80 11.99
N ARG A 418 10.28 0.26 12.09
CA ARG A 418 9.27 0.66 13.08
C ARG A 418 9.16 -0.33 14.23
N LYS A 419 9.15 0.18 15.46
CA LYS A 419 9.02 -0.60 16.71
C LYS A 419 7.77 -0.17 17.45
N GLN A 420 6.86 -1.10 17.67
CA GLN A 420 5.61 -0.87 18.36
C GLN A 420 5.66 -1.41 19.80
N PHE A 421 5.11 -0.63 20.72
CA PHE A 421 5.07 -0.93 22.14
C PHE A 421 3.66 -0.71 22.70
N PHE A 422 3.18 -1.64 23.52
CA PHE A 422 2.01 -1.37 24.36
C PHE A 422 2.46 -0.87 25.73
N ARG A 423 1.90 0.26 26.15
CA ARG A 423 2.08 0.86 27.47
C ARG A 423 0.75 0.88 28.19
N VAL A 424 0.72 0.43 29.45
CA VAL A 424 -0.44 0.56 30.34
C VAL A 424 -0.07 1.40 31.55
N THR A 425 -0.90 2.38 31.89
CA THR A 425 -0.78 3.22 33.10
C THR A 425 -2.01 3.08 34.00
N ASP A 426 -1.80 3.08 35.32
CA ASP A 426 -2.87 3.32 36.32
C ASP A 426 -3.10 4.83 36.42
N ASN A 427 -4.35 5.25 36.21
CA ASN A 427 -4.75 6.65 36.06
C ASN A 427 -4.86 7.40 37.40
N GLN A 428 -4.97 6.68 38.52
CA GLN A 428 -5.01 7.28 39.86
C GLN A 428 -3.61 7.61 40.39
N THR A 429 -2.63 6.78 40.05
CA THR A 429 -1.24 6.88 40.55
C THR A 429 -0.25 7.41 39.51
N GLY A 430 -0.63 7.43 38.22
CA GLY A 430 0.28 7.68 37.10
C GLY A 430 1.31 6.57 36.86
N ALA A 431 1.23 5.46 37.60
CA ALA A 431 2.22 4.38 37.54
C ALA A 431 2.14 3.63 36.21
N CYS A 432 3.29 3.37 35.59
CA CYS A 432 3.36 2.49 34.42
C CYS A 432 3.25 1.03 34.88
N LEU A 433 2.09 0.41 34.65
CA LEU A 433 1.82 -0.99 35.00
C LEU A 433 2.53 -1.95 34.05
N LEU A 434 2.54 -1.61 32.75
CA LEU A 434 3.12 -2.44 31.69
C LEU A 434 3.81 -1.56 30.64
N CYS A 435 4.91 -2.03 30.08
CA CYS A 435 5.50 -1.48 28.86
C CYS A 435 6.26 -2.60 28.12
N ILE A 436 5.70 -3.09 27.01
CA ILE A 436 6.23 -4.24 26.25
C ILE A 436 6.47 -3.89 24.78
N ASN A 437 7.55 -4.41 24.20
CA ASN A 437 7.89 -4.26 22.79
C ASN A 437 7.26 -5.42 21.98
N VAL A 438 6.09 -5.19 21.39
CA VAL A 438 5.34 -6.26 20.71
C VAL A 438 5.99 -6.68 19.39
N THR A 439 6.59 -5.74 18.66
CA THR A 439 7.42 -6.06 17.47
C THR A 439 8.59 -6.98 17.84
N GLY A 440 9.23 -6.72 18.99
CA GLY A 440 10.33 -7.53 19.52
C GLY A 440 9.93 -8.95 19.94
N MET A 441 8.65 -9.20 20.23
CA MET A 441 8.14 -10.51 20.62
C MET A 441 7.94 -11.46 19.43
N LYS A 442 7.87 -10.94 18.18
CA LYS A 442 7.72 -11.73 16.94
C LYS A 442 6.59 -12.78 17.02
N LYS A 443 5.40 -12.30 17.40
CA LYS A 443 4.16 -13.09 17.53
C LYS A 443 3.17 -12.85 16.39
N HIS A 444 3.20 -11.64 15.85
CA HIS A 444 2.36 -11.12 14.78
C HIS A 444 3.19 -10.09 13.99
N GLY A 445 2.63 -9.57 12.89
CA GLY A 445 3.19 -8.46 12.13
C GLY A 445 2.99 -7.11 12.83
N VAL A 446 2.60 -6.09 12.07
CA VAL A 446 2.25 -4.77 12.61
C VAL A 446 0.91 -4.83 13.38
N VAL A 447 0.79 -4.08 14.47
CA VAL A 447 -0.51 -3.81 15.13
C VAL A 447 -1.29 -2.82 14.27
N ILE A 448 -2.53 -3.16 13.94
CA ILE A 448 -3.37 -2.42 13.00
C ILE A 448 -3.95 -1.18 13.69
N LYS A 449 -3.86 -0.03 13.01
CA LYS A 449 -4.11 1.31 13.59
C LYS A 449 -4.88 2.29 12.70
N ASP A 450 -5.41 1.84 11.56
CA ASP A 450 -6.29 2.65 10.71
C ASP A 450 -7.70 2.84 11.31
N SER A 451 -8.46 3.80 10.83
CA SER A 451 -9.76 4.18 11.39
C SER A 451 -10.90 3.16 11.22
N VAL A 452 -10.69 2.05 10.51
CA VAL A 452 -11.71 1.04 10.21
C VAL A 452 -11.43 -0.27 10.95
N PHE A 453 -10.21 -0.77 10.88
CA PHE A 453 -9.79 -2.07 11.43
C PHE A 453 -8.99 -1.96 12.74
N ALA A 454 -8.67 -0.76 13.24
CA ALA A 454 -8.05 -0.64 14.56
C ALA A 454 -8.96 -1.20 15.66
N VAL A 455 -8.44 -2.19 16.39
CA VAL A 455 -9.10 -2.74 17.58
C VAL A 455 -8.17 -2.54 18.76
N PHE A 456 -8.70 -1.93 19.82
CA PHE A 456 -7.98 -1.72 21.06
C PHE A 456 -9.02 -1.66 22.20
N LYS A 457 -9.48 -2.84 22.64
CA LYS A 457 -10.64 -2.98 23.54
C LYS A 457 -10.30 -3.83 24.77
N TRP A 458 -10.42 -3.23 25.95
CA TRP A 458 -10.32 -3.92 27.23
C TRP A 458 -11.42 -4.98 27.39
N SER A 459 -11.07 -6.09 28.05
CA SER A 459 -12.05 -7.07 28.53
C SER A 459 -12.92 -6.49 29.66
N PRO A 460 -14.15 -7.00 29.87
CA PRO A 460 -15.00 -6.64 31.01
C PRO A 460 -14.30 -6.74 32.38
N ASN A 461 -13.45 -7.74 32.58
CA ASN A 461 -12.67 -7.94 33.81
C ASN A 461 -11.39 -7.08 33.87
N GLU A 462 -11.11 -6.27 32.84
CA GLU A 462 -9.91 -5.42 32.71
C GLU A 462 -8.56 -6.14 32.85
N ASP A 463 -8.55 -7.45 32.63
CA ASP A 463 -7.39 -8.34 32.70
C ASP A 463 -6.66 -8.47 31.36
N LYS A 464 -7.38 -8.19 30.27
CA LYS A 464 -6.97 -8.45 28.89
C LYS A 464 -7.26 -7.28 27.98
N LEU A 465 -6.49 -7.18 26.91
CA LEU A 465 -6.60 -6.16 25.87
C LEU A 465 -6.63 -6.83 24.51
N LEU A 466 -7.78 -6.70 23.82
CA LEU A 466 -8.03 -7.22 22.49
C LEU A 466 -7.52 -6.23 21.43
N TYR A 467 -6.82 -6.75 20.41
CA TYR A 467 -6.38 -5.98 19.26
C TYR A 467 -6.26 -6.82 17.99
N LEU A 468 -6.20 -6.14 16.85
CA LEU A 468 -5.84 -6.74 15.57
C LEU A 468 -4.38 -6.44 15.22
N ALA A 469 -3.72 -7.42 14.61
CA ALA A 469 -2.41 -7.29 14.02
C ALA A 469 -2.35 -8.09 12.72
N GLU A 470 -1.43 -7.76 11.82
CA GLU A 470 -1.25 -8.53 10.57
C GLU A 470 -0.64 -9.92 10.84
N ARG A 471 -0.99 -10.90 10.01
CA ARG A 471 -0.42 -12.26 10.05
C ARG A 471 1.07 -12.20 9.75
N GLN A 472 1.89 -12.78 10.63
CA GLN A 472 3.33 -12.83 10.42
C GLN A 472 3.71 -13.92 9.41
N GLU A 473 3.70 -13.60 8.13
CA GLU A 473 4.21 -14.49 7.09
C GLU A 473 5.75 -14.49 7.02
N LYS A 474 6.32 -15.61 6.57
CA LYS A 474 7.70 -15.63 6.09
C LYS A 474 7.75 -15.02 4.68
N PRO A 475 8.83 -14.31 4.30
CA PRO A 475 9.02 -13.94 2.91
C PRO A 475 9.02 -15.21 2.03
N ALA A 476 8.32 -15.15 0.90
CA ALA A 476 8.38 -16.18 -0.13
C ALA A 476 9.67 -16.00 -0.94
N GLU A 477 10.35 -17.10 -1.26
CA GLU A 477 11.59 -17.04 -2.02
C GLU A 477 11.36 -16.87 -3.52
N PHE A 478 12.38 -16.35 -4.20
CA PHE A 478 12.40 -16.35 -5.66
C PHE A 478 12.90 -17.69 -6.21
N TYR A 479 12.82 -17.87 -7.52
CA TYR A 479 13.53 -18.95 -8.21
C TYR A 479 15.04 -18.70 -8.14
N ASP A 480 15.67 -19.27 -7.12
CA ASP A 480 17.11 -19.18 -6.87
C ASP A 480 17.82 -20.49 -7.24
N ALA A 481 19.02 -20.38 -7.79
CA ALA A 481 19.85 -21.51 -8.22
C ALA A 481 20.47 -22.26 -7.03
N ASP A 482 20.73 -21.57 -5.91
CA ASP A 482 21.36 -22.16 -4.72
C ASP A 482 20.38 -22.95 -3.82
N LEU A 483 19.11 -23.08 -4.23
CA LEU A 483 18.11 -23.86 -3.51
C LEU A 483 18.29 -25.37 -3.71
N GLU A 484 18.02 -26.15 -2.66
CA GLU A 484 18.06 -27.61 -2.73
C GLU A 484 16.80 -28.17 -3.43
N TRP A 485 16.79 -28.08 -4.76
CA TRP A 485 15.72 -28.52 -5.66
C TRP A 485 15.30 -30.00 -5.55
N ASN A 486 15.97 -30.80 -4.71
CA ASN A 486 15.68 -32.20 -4.43
C ASN A 486 14.79 -32.43 -3.19
N ASP A 487 14.58 -31.43 -2.32
CA ASP A 487 13.75 -31.55 -1.11
C ASP A 487 12.38 -30.89 -1.32
N THR A 488 11.43 -31.67 -1.83
CA THR A 488 10.07 -31.19 -2.15
C THR A 488 9.30 -30.66 -0.94
N GLU A 489 9.55 -31.17 0.27
CA GLU A 489 8.95 -30.64 1.50
C GLU A 489 9.50 -29.26 1.85
N LYS A 490 10.80 -29.02 1.63
CA LYS A 490 11.47 -27.74 1.87
C LYS A 490 11.07 -26.70 0.82
N LEU A 491 11.07 -27.06 -0.46
CA LEU A 491 10.61 -26.18 -1.56
C LEU A 491 9.17 -25.70 -1.33
N ALA A 492 8.25 -26.61 -0.95
CA ALA A 492 6.86 -26.26 -0.67
C ALA A 492 6.72 -25.26 0.50
N LYS A 493 7.58 -25.36 1.52
CA LYS A 493 7.58 -24.45 2.69
C LYS A 493 8.20 -23.08 2.39
N LEU A 494 8.90 -22.92 1.26
CA LEU A 494 9.53 -21.66 0.82
C LEU A 494 8.65 -20.82 -0.12
N LYS A 495 7.49 -21.36 -0.55
CA LYS A 495 6.55 -20.71 -1.50
C LYS A 495 7.25 -20.15 -2.76
N ILE A 496 8.18 -20.91 -3.34
CA ILE A 496 9.06 -20.42 -4.41
C ILE A 496 8.25 -19.90 -5.60
N GLY A 497 8.47 -18.64 -5.98
CA GLY A 497 7.73 -17.95 -7.03
C GLY A 497 6.58 -17.06 -6.55
N ASP A 498 6.03 -17.30 -5.35
CA ASP A 498 4.98 -16.42 -4.77
C ASP A 498 5.53 -15.05 -4.32
N LYS A 499 6.85 -14.81 -4.38
CA LYS A 499 7.51 -13.56 -3.93
C LYS A 499 6.91 -12.27 -4.51
N PHE A 500 6.39 -12.32 -5.74
CA PHE A 500 5.76 -11.18 -6.43
C PHE A 500 4.25 -11.35 -6.63
N LYS A 501 3.64 -12.30 -5.91
CA LYS A 501 2.20 -12.52 -5.92
C LYS A 501 1.50 -11.38 -5.19
N VAL A 502 0.56 -10.74 -5.86
CA VAL A 502 -0.24 -9.68 -5.25
C VAL A 502 -1.07 -10.29 -4.12
N VAL A 503 -0.91 -9.74 -2.91
CA VAL A 503 -1.78 -10.02 -1.76
C VAL A 503 -2.66 -8.80 -1.58
N GLU A 504 -3.96 -8.98 -1.79
CA GLU A 504 -4.95 -7.91 -1.68
C GLU A 504 -4.98 -7.30 -0.27
N SER A 505 -5.33 -6.02 -0.21
CA SER A 505 -5.50 -5.23 1.01
C SER A 505 -6.82 -4.47 0.93
N TRP A 506 -7.29 -3.90 2.04
CA TRP A 506 -8.55 -3.15 2.07
C TRP A 506 -8.49 -1.72 1.50
N GLY A 507 -7.53 -1.45 0.60
CA GLY A 507 -7.47 -0.26 -0.25
C GLY A 507 -6.89 1.00 0.40
N GLU A 508 -7.34 2.16 -0.07
CA GLU A 508 -6.99 3.50 0.41
C GLU A 508 -6.95 3.55 1.94
N GLN A 509 -5.83 4.02 2.50
CA GLN A 509 -5.51 4.10 3.95
C GLN A 509 -5.51 2.77 4.74
N CYS A 510 -6.07 1.68 4.20
CA CYS A 510 -6.05 0.33 4.77
C CYS A 510 -5.05 -0.61 4.06
N VAL A 511 -4.06 -0.07 3.34
CA VAL A 511 -3.08 -0.81 2.52
C VAL A 511 -2.23 -1.84 3.29
N GLU A 512 -2.14 -1.68 4.61
CA GLU A 512 -1.47 -2.64 5.50
C GLU A 512 -2.37 -3.82 5.89
N VAL A 513 -3.70 -3.66 5.84
CA VAL A 513 -4.66 -4.68 6.30
C VAL A 513 -4.91 -5.70 5.19
N LYS A 514 -4.15 -6.79 5.25
CA LYS A 514 -4.13 -7.88 4.25
C LYS A 514 -4.66 -9.17 4.86
N ARG A 515 -4.12 -9.55 6.02
CA ARG A 515 -4.43 -10.78 6.76
C ARG A 515 -4.48 -10.46 8.26
N PRO A 516 -5.47 -9.69 8.73
CA PRO A 516 -5.62 -9.40 10.16
C PRO A 516 -5.94 -10.67 10.95
N ILE A 517 -5.19 -10.86 12.04
CA ILE A 517 -5.35 -11.95 13.01
C ILE A 517 -5.71 -11.40 14.39
N ILE A 518 -6.56 -12.13 15.12
CA ILE A 518 -7.05 -11.70 16.43
C ILE A 518 -5.99 -11.97 17.48
N SER A 519 -5.62 -10.94 18.23
CA SER A 519 -4.58 -11.01 19.26
C SER A 519 -5.11 -10.51 20.60
N ILE A 520 -4.74 -11.20 21.67
CA ILE A 520 -5.08 -10.80 23.05
C ILE A 520 -3.78 -10.68 23.85
N LEU A 521 -3.60 -9.53 24.49
CA LEU A 521 -2.59 -9.35 25.53
C LEU A 521 -3.26 -9.54 26.90
N ASP A 522 -2.79 -10.51 27.69
CA ASP A 522 -3.07 -10.55 29.13
C ASP A 522 -2.10 -9.62 29.87
N ILE A 523 -2.65 -8.65 30.61
CA ILE A 523 -1.89 -7.61 31.29
C ILE A 523 -1.16 -8.16 32.52
N ASN A 524 -1.67 -9.24 33.13
CA ASN A 524 -1.13 -9.83 34.35
C ASN A 524 -0.05 -10.88 34.07
N GLU A 525 -0.22 -11.68 33.00
CA GLU A 525 0.77 -12.66 32.56
C GLU A 525 1.91 -12.06 31.70
N GLU A 526 1.80 -10.79 31.27
CA GLU A 526 2.66 -10.16 30.25
C GLU A 526 2.70 -10.95 28.91
N LYS A 527 1.59 -11.67 28.60
CA LYS A 527 1.53 -12.71 27.57
C LYS A 527 0.59 -12.34 26.43
N ILE A 528 1.04 -12.58 25.20
CA ILE A 528 0.23 -12.46 23.98
C ILE A 528 -0.21 -13.86 23.53
N ASP A 529 -1.52 -14.07 23.44
CA ASP A 529 -2.17 -15.19 22.76
C ASP A 529 -2.65 -14.75 21.36
N ILE A 530 -2.49 -15.63 20.39
CA ILE A 530 -2.76 -15.39 18.96
C ILE A 530 -3.81 -16.38 18.48
N PHE A 531 -4.81 -15.86 17.76
CA PHE A 531 -5.86 -16.61 17.08
C PHE A 531 -5.70 -16.36 15.58
N ASP A 532 -5.19 -17.38 14.89
CA ASP A 532 -4.96 -17.43 13.44
C ASP A 532 -5.65 -18.70 12.95
N GLU A 533 -6.95 -18.60 12.66
CA GLU A 533 -7.81 -19.73 12.31
C GLU A 533 -8.19 -19.68 10.82
N GLU A 534 -8.42 -20.83 10.18
CA GLU A 534 -8.65 -20.94 8.72
C GLU A 534 -9.79 -20.08 8.16
N TRP A 535 -10.75 -19.66 9.00
CA TRP A 535 -11.85 -18.78 8.57
C TRP A 535 -11.39 -17.33 8.30
N MET A 536 -10.28 -16.89 8.90
CA MET A 536 -9.73 -15.54 8.72
C MET A 536 -9.15 -15.31 7.31
N ASP A 537 -8.72 -16.38 6.63
CA ASP A 537 -8.33 -16.30 5.22
C ASP A 537 -9.53 -15.96 4.30
N LYS A 538 -10.78 -16.19 4.76
CA LYS A 538 -12.03 -15.91 4.00
C LYS A 538 -12.83 -14.71 4.51
N ILE A 539 -12.69 -14.35 5.79
CA ILE A 539 -13.46 -13.29 6.44
C ILE A 539 -12.47 -12.33 7.12
N THR A 540 -12.53 -11.05 6.79
CA THR A 540 -11.84 -10.02 7.59
C THR A 540 -12.76 -9.54 8.71
N PRO A 541 -12.37 -9.68 9.99
CA PRO A 541 -13.18 -9.18 11.09
C PRO A 541 -12.93 -7.69 11.33
N GLU A 542 -14.01 -6.92 11.52
CA GLU A 542 -14.01 -5.53 12.00
C GLU A 542 -15.01 -5.35 13.16
N SER A 543 -15.05 -4.15 13.76
CA SER A 543 -16.16 -3.73 14.63
C SER A 543 -16.39 -4.62 15.86
N PHE A 544 -15.38 -4.71 16.74
CA PHE A 544 -15.37 -5.68 17.84
C PHE A 544 -16.00 -5.17 19.14
N VAL A 545 -16.74 -6.05 19.81
CA VAL A 545 -17.17 -5.89 21.20
C VAL A 545 -16.98 -7.20 21.99
N TRP A 546 -16.54 -7.11 23.24
CA TRP A 546 -16.46 -8.27 24.13
C TRP A 546 -17.86 -8.72 24.56
N CYS A 547 -18.08 -10.03 24.62
CA CYS A 547 -19.28 -10.59 25.22
C CYS A 547 -19.26 -10.44 26.75
N PRO A 548 -20.44 -10.34 27.41
CA PRO A 548 -20.54 -10.29 28.88
C PRO A 548 -19.95 -11.50 29.62
N ASP A 549 -19.61 -12.59 28.91
CA ASP A 549 -19.00 -13.80 29.49
C ASP A 549 -17.48 -13.68 29.73
N ASN A 550 -16.84 -12.61 29.24
CA ASN A 550 -15.38 -12.41 29.25
C ASN A 550 -14.59 -13.59 28.63
N SER A 551 -15.22 -14.38 27.76
CA SER A 551 -14.67 -15.60 27.13
C SER A 551 -14.87 -15.65 25.62
N SER A 552 -15.74 -14.78 25.09
CA SER A 552 -16.01 -14.61 23.66
C SER A 552 -16.11 -13.13 23.27
N ILE A 553 -16.14 -12.89 21.96
CA ILE A 553 -16.38 -11.60 21.32
C ILE A 553 -17.51 -11.71 20.31
N VAL A 554 -18.13 -10.57 20.00
CA VAL A 554 -18.89 -10.35 18.77
C VAL A 554 -18.08 -9.43 17.86
N PHE A 555 -18.06 -9.72 16.56
CA PHE A 555 -17.49 -8.87 15.53
C PHE A 555 -18.35 -8.90 14.26
N PHE A 556 -18.16 -7.93 13.37
CA PHE A 556 -18.75 -7.95 12.03
C PHE A 556 -17.71 -8.47 11.04
N GLY A 557 -17.99 -9.58 10.37
CA GLY A 557 -17.09 -10.21 9.43
C GLY A 557 -17.41 -9.80 7.99
N LEU A 558 -16.45 -9.14 7.32
CA LEU A 558 -16.50 -8.82 5.90
C LEU A 558 -16.06 -10.03 5.05
N ASP A 559 -16.76 -10.31 3.97
CA ASP A 559 -16.35 -11.32 2.99
C ASP A 559 -15.06 -10.88 2.25
N ASN A 560 -14.04 -11.74 2.17
CA ASN A 560 -12.81 -11.47 1.39
C ASN A 560 -12.96 -11.81 -0.11
N GLU A 561 -14.00 -12.54 -0.50
CA GLU A 561 -14.34 -12.92 -1.88
C GLU A 561 -15.59 -12.14 -2.32
N PRO A 562 -15.71 -11.70 -3.59
CA PRO A 562 -14.92 -12.09 -4.77
C PRO A 562 -13.51 -11.52 -4.84
N PHE A 563 -13.23 -10.46 -4.07
CA PHE A 563 -11.94 -9.79 -3.86
C PHE A 563 -12.11 -8.76 -2.72
N LYS A 564 -11.01 -8.19 -2.22
CA LYS A 564 -11.04 -7.03 -1.30
C LYS A 564 -11.09 -5.72 -2.08
N LEU A 565 -12.20 -5.00 -1.94
CA LEU A 565 -12.33 -3.59 -2.38
C LEU A 565 -12.15 -2.63 -1.20
N GLY A 566 -11.67 -1.42 -1.49
CA GLY A 566 -11.57 -0.29 -0.58
C GLY A 566 -12.69 -0.22 0.45
N ARG A 567 -12.33 -0.36 1.74
CA ARG A 567 -13.27 -0.29 2.88
C ARG A 567 -13.42 1.12 3.44
N MET A 568 -12.35 1.93 3.35
CA MET A 568 -12.43 3.37 3.59
C MET A 568 -13.39 4.01 2.57
N PHE A 569 -14.23 4.94 3.01
CA PHE A 569 -15.30 5.60 2.23
C PHE A 569 -16.18 4.68 1.35
N CYS A 570 -16.25 3.38 1.64
CA CYS A 570 -17.26 2.48 1.09
C CYS A 570 -17.71 1.46 2.14
N ASP A 571 -19.00 1.53 2.44
CA ASP A 571 -19.75 0.67 3.35
C ASP A 571 -20.57 -0.41 2.62
N ASN A 572 -20.58 -0.43 1.28
CA ASN A 572 -21.15 -1.50 0.46
C ASN A 572 -20.28 -2.78 0.46
N ARG A 573 -19.86 -3.24 1.64
CA ARG A 573 -19.07 -4.45 1.80
C ARG A 573 -19.94 -5.50 2.50
N PRO A 574 -20.30 -6.61 1.81
CA PRO A 574 -21.15 -7.62 2.39
C PRO A 574 -20.44 -8.30 3.57
N GLY A 575 -21.21 -8.52 4.62
CA GLY A 575 -20.75 -9.21 5.81
C GLY A 575 -21.90 -9.67 6.68
N THR A 576 -21.55 -10.21 7.84
CA THR A 576 -22.49 -10.71 8.83
C THR A 576 -21.88 -10.69 10.23
N LEU A 577 -22.72 -10.79 11.26
CA LEU A 577 -22.24 -10.83 12.65
C LEU A 577 -21.78 -12.24 13.02
N TYR A 578 -20.63 -12.33 13.67
CA TYR A 578 -20.09 -13.57 14.22
C TYR A 578 -19.81 -13.44 15.70
N THR A 579 -19.96 -14.55 16.40
CA THR A 579 -19.37 -14.79 17.72
C THR A 579 -18.15 -15.69 17.57
N PHE A 580 -17.11 -15.42 18.36
CA PHE A 580 -15.94 -16.30 18.45
C PHE A 580 -15.55 -16.51 19.91
N ASN A 581 -15.43 -17.78 20.32
CA ASN A 581 -15.03 -18.14 21.68
C ASN A 581 -13.55 -18.54 21.73
N PHE A 582 -12.76 -17.84 22.55
CA PHE A 582 -11.31 -18.00 22.61
C PHE A 582 -10.86 -19.36 23.17
N LYS A 583 -11.71 -20.03 23.95
CA LYS A 583 -11.38 -21.31 24.59
C LYS A 583 -11.73 -22.51 23.72
N THR A 584 -12.85 -22.46 22.99
CA THR A 584 -13.26 -23.56 22.08
C THR A 584 -12.79 -23.36 20.65
N LYS A 585 -12.28 -22.16 20.29
CA LYS A 585 -12.00 -21.71 18.91
C LYS A 585 -13.23 -21.79 17.98
N GLN A 586 -14.43 -21.89 18.55
CA GLN A 586 -15.65 -22.02 17.77
C GLN A 586 -16.09 -20.64 17.26
N LEU A 587 -16.22 -20.54 15.94
CA LEU A 587 -16.93 -19.46 15.26
C LEU A 587 -18.41 -19.84 15.11
N VAL A 588 -19.33 -18.95 15.45
CA VAL A 588 -20.78 -19.13 15.22
C VAL A 588 -21.36 -17.82 14.67
N GLN A 589 -21.93 -17.88 13.47
CA GLN A 589 -22.68 -16.77 12.88
C GLN A 589 -23.94 -16.48 13.71
N LEU A 590 -24.24 -15.21 13.99
CA LEU A 590 -25.49 -14.83 14.64
C LEU A 590 -26.65 -14.87 13.65
N ILE A 591 -27.80 -15.36 14.10
CA ILE A 591 -29.00 -15.49 13.27
C ILE A 591 -29.66 -14.12 13.16
N THR A 592 -29.43 -13.43 12.03
CA THR A 592 -30.34 -12.36 11.61
C THR A 592 -31.69 -12.95 11.21
N ASN A 593 -32.78 -12.22 11.47
CA ASN A 593 -34.11 -12.64 11.07
C ASN A 593 -34.19 -12.76 9.53
N PRO A 594 -34.42 -13.95 8.94
CA PRO A 594 -34.45 -14.11 7.48
C PRO A 594 -35.66 -13.44 6.80
N GLN A 595 -36.60 -12.88 7.58
CA GLN A 595 -37.69 -12.04 7.07
C GLN A 595 -37.33 -10.54 7.03
N ASP A 596 -36.28 -10.09 7.74
CA ASP A 596 -35.83 -8.69 7.69
C ASP A 596 -35.07 -8.46 6.36
N GLU A 597 -35.69 -7.79 5.39
CA GLU A 597 -35.11 -7.67 4.03
C GLU A 597 -33.77 -6.93 3.98
N CYS A 598 -33.48 -6.06 4.96
CA CYS A 598 -32.18 -5.40 5.09
C CYS A 598 -31.06 -6.30 5.64
N LEU A 599 -31.38 -7.48 6.19
CA LEU A 599 -30.44 -8.46 6.76
C LEU A 599 -30.33 -9.76 5.93
N LYS A 600 -31.01 -9.79 4.78
CA LYS A 600 -31.24 -10.96 3.93
C LYS A 600 -30.16 -11.05 2.85
N ASN A 601 -29.36 -12.14 2.89
CA ASN A 601 -28.24 -12.45 1.98
C ASN A 601 -26.98 -11.58 2.18
N ASN A 602 -26.48 -11.51 3.42
CA ASN A 602 -25.40 -10.63 3.89
C ASN A 602 -25.76 -9.14 3.79
N PHE A 603 -25.25 -8.35 4.73
CA PHE A 603 -25.64 -6.95 4.92
C PHE A 603 -24.41 -6.05 5.07
N ALA A 604 -24.63 -4.74 5.09
CA ALA A 604 -23.63 -3.70 5.34
C ALA A 604 -23.88 -3.08 6.72
N SER A 605 -22.79 -2.80 7.46
CA SER A 605 -22.82 -2.31 8.84
C SER A 605 -21.88 -1.10 9.02
N PHE A 606 -22.18 -0.24 10.00
CA PHE A 606 -21.22 0.75 10.49
C PHE A 606 -20.22 0.10 11.46
N ASN A 607 -19.07 0.75 11.67
CA ASN A 607 -17.99 0.23 12.52
C ASN A 607 -18.24 0.47 14.02
N GLN A 608 -19.45 0.12 14.47
CA GLN A 608 -19.94 0.36 15.82
C GLN A 608 -20.93 -0.74 16.23
N LEU A 609 -20.42 -1.77 16.93
CA LEU A 609 -21.22 -2.70 17.72
C LEU A 609 -21.13 -2.29 19.19
N SER A 610 -22.22 -2.41 19.94
CA SER A 610 -22.20 -2.25 21.40
C SER A 610 -23.18 -3.20 22.08
N PHE A 611 -22.80 -3.69 23.26
CA PHE A 611 -23.79 -4.18 24.21
C PHE A 611 -24.45 -3.00 24.94
N SER A 612 -25.64 -3.23 25.49
CA SER A 612 -26.19 -2.40 26.57
C SER A 612 -25.33 -2.55 27.84
N PRO A 613 -25.32 -1.57 28.77
CA PRO A 613 -24.47 -1.63 29.98
C PRO A 613 -24.73 -2.83 30.90
N ASP A 614 -25.91 -3.44 30.83
CA ASP A 614 -26.29 -4.66 31.56
C ASP A 614 -25.97 -5.97 30.80
N GLY A 615 -25.46 -5.88 29.56
CA GLY A 615 -25.17 -7.02 28.69
C GLY A 615 -26.39 -7.71 28.06
N SER A 616 -27.62 -7.23 28.33
CA SER A 616 -28.86 -7.90 27.88
C SER A 616 -29.12 -7.79 26.37
N TYR A 617 -28.65 -6.72 25.73
CA TYR A 617 -28.91 -6.46 24.31
C TYR A 617 -27.62 -6.15 23.57
N LEU A 618 -27.43 -6.80 22.41
CA LEU A 618 -26.45 -6.37 21.41
C LEU A 618 -27.16 -5.43 20.43
N VAL A 619 -26.53 -4.28 20.13
CA VAL A 619 -27.06 -3.23 19.25
C VAL A 619 -26.08 -2.98 18.10
N PHE A 620 -26.62 -2.88 16.88
CA PHE A 620 -25.84 -2.71 15.65
C PHE A 620 -26.67 -2.00 14.57
N PHE A 621 -25.98 -1.35 13.63
CA PHE A 621 -26.61 -0.75 12.44
C PHE A 621 -26.59 -1.72 11.27
N ALA A 622 -27.61 -1.71 10.43
CA ALA A 622 -27.64 -2.56 9.24
C ALA A 622 -28.44 -1.97 8.08
N ARG A 623 -27.95 -2.22 6.86
CA ARG A 623 -28.72 -2.09 5.62
C ARG A 623 -28.30 -3.19 4.65
N LYS A 624 -29.07 -3.41 3.59
CA LYS A 624 -28.63 -4.27 2.48
C LYS A 624 -27.31 -3.72 1.92
N ALA A 625 -26.36 -4.60 1.62
CA ALA A 625 -25.07 -4.24 1.01
C ALA A 625 -25.22 -3.93 -0.49
N ASP A 626 -26.03 -2.90 -0.81
CA ASP A 626 -26.30 -2.43 -2.16
C ASP A 626 -26.42 -0.91 -2.22
N GLY A 627 -26.54 -0.40 -3.44
CA GLY A 627 -26.96 0.97 -3.67
C GLY A 627 -25.88 2.02 -3.38
N PRO A 628 -26.28 3.24 -3.00
CA PRO A 628 -25.37 4.32 -2.68
C PRO A 628 -24.40 3.96 -1.55
N HIS A 629 -23.18 4.51 -1.60
CA HIS A 629 -22.34 4.57 -0.40
C HIS A 629 -23.07 5.43 0.65
N SER A 630 -22.94 5.10 1.94
CA SER A 630 -23.61 5.80 3.05
C SER A 630 -25.14 5.93 2.93
N ALA A 631 -25.80 5.03 2.19
CA ALA A 631 -27.25 4.88 2.16
C ALA A 631 -27.83 4.67 3.59
N CYS A 632 -29.13 4.90 3.77
CA CYS A 632 -29.75 4.86 5.10
C CYS A 632 -29.63 3.48 5.77
N PHE A 633 -29.29 3.49 7.05
CA PHE A 633 -29.24 2.31 7.91
C PHE A 633 -30.51 2.17 8.75
N ALA A 634 -30.91 0.93 8.99
CA ALA A 634 -31.74 0.57 10.13
C ALA A 634 -30.87 0.42 11.39
N LEU A 635 -31.49 0.58 12.56
CA LEU A 635 -30.89 0.25 13.86
C LEU A 635 -31.54 -1.03 14.38
N CYS A 636 -30.72 -2.05 14.64
CA CYS A 636 -31.13 -3.40 15.00
C CYS A 636 -30.67 -3.76 16.43
N LYS A 637 -31.44 -4.60 17.12
CA LYS A 637 -31.05 -5.21 18.40
C LYS A 637 -31.23 -6.72 18.39
N ILE A 638 -30.38 -7.42 19.13
CA ILE A 638 -30.50 -8.84 19.47
C ILE A 638 -30.67 -8.94 20.98
N ASP A 639 -31.66 -9.72 21.43
CA ASP A 639 -31.77 -10.12 22.83
C ASP A 639 -30.70 -11.19 23.10
N TRP A 640 -29.72 -10.85 23.94
CA TRP A 640 -28.56 -11.71 24.19
C TRP A 640 -28.88 -12.87 25.13
N ASN A 641 -29.90 -12.71 25.97
CA ASN A 641 -30.37 -13.74 26.89
C ASN A 641 -31.29 -14.75 26.18
N SER A 642 -31.88 -14.38 25.03
CA SER A 642 -32.62 -15.32 24.19
C SER A 642 -31.75 -16.48 23.69
N CYS A 643 -32.37 -17.66 23.61
CA CYS A 643 -31.75 -18.88 23.07
C CYS A 643 -31.53 -18.81 21.55
N ASP A 644 -32.37 -18.06 20.84
CA ASP A 644 -32.36 -17.96 19.36
C ASP A 644 -31.47 -16.84 18.83
N LYS A 645 -31.21 -15.80 19.65
CA LYS A 645 -30.44 -14.58 19.32
C LYS A 645 -30.90 -13.89 18.02
N ILE A 646 -32.19 -13.97 17.72
CA ILE A 646 -32.77 -13.39 16.51
C ILE A 646 -32.78 -11.86 16.58
N SER A 647 -32.31 -11.22 15.50
CA SER A 647 -32.33 -9.76 15.35
C SER A 647 -33.75 -9.20 15.22
N LYS A 648 -33.93 -7.95 15.68
CA LYS A 648 -35.14 -7.17 15.50
C LYS A 648 -34.77 -5.75 15.09
N ILE A 649 -35.37 -5.26 14.02
CA ILE A 649 -35.32 -3.83 13.64
C ILE A 649 -35.98 -3.01 14.75
N VAL A 650 -35.32 -1.92 15.15
CA VAL A 650 -35.77 -0.98 16.19
C VAL A 650 -36.10 0.36 15.58
N VAL A 651 -35.23 0.85 14.69
CA VAL A 651 -35.49 2.01 13.82
C VAL A 651 -35.36 1.50 12.38
N PRO A 652 -36.42 1.57 11.55
CA PRO A 652 -36.34 1.15 10.15
C PRO A 652 -35.59 2.16 9.29
N ILE A 653 -35.25 1.77 8.06
CA ILE A 653 -34.79 2.70 7.02
C ILE A 653 -35.90 3.73 6.75
N VAL A 654 -35.53 5.01 6.72
CA VAL A 654 -36.44 6.12 6.38
C VAL A 654 -36.29 6.43 4.90
N ASP A 655 -37.27 6.02 4.09
CA ASP A 655 -37.27 6.26 2.65
C ASP A 655 -37.50 7.74 2.29
N TYR A 656 -38.42 8.40 3.00
CA TYR A 656 -38.71 9.83 2.83
C TYR A 656 -39.28 10.45 4.14
N PRO A 657 -38.81 11.63 4.59
CA PRO A 657 -39.35 12.30 5.78
C PRO A 657 -40.76 12.87 5.55
N THR A 658 -41.70 12.58 6.45
CA THR A 658 -43.13 12.94 6.24
C THR A 658 -43.44 14.44 6.27
N ASN A 659 -42.55 15.25 6.83
CA ASN A 659 -42.60 16.71 6.93
C ASN A 659 -41.21 17.26 7.36
N GLU A 660 -41.02 18.58 7.32
CA GLU A 660 -39.72 19.23 7.61
C GLU A 660 -39.15 18.97 9.02
N ASN A 661 -39.96 18.49 9.97
CA ASN A 661 -39.55 18.14 11.34
C ASN A 661 -39.58 16.62 11.60
N SER A 662 -39.62 15.79 10.56
CA SER A 662 -39.57 14.32 10.70
C SER A 662 -38.14 13.83 10.85
N PHE A 663 -37.94 12.79 11.65
CA PHE A 663 -36.67 12.05 11.65
C PHE A 663 -36.34 11.55 10.24
N VAL A 664 -35.15 11.89 9.73
CA VAL A 664 -34.78 11.74 8.31
C VAL A 664 -34.11 10.42 7.94
N GLY A 665 -33.64 9.65 8.93
CA GLY A 665 -32.87 8.41 8.73
C GLY A 665 -31.49 8.43 9.39
N ILE A 666 -30.80 7.28 9.36
CA ILE A 666 -29.46 7.10 9.96
C ILE A 666 -28.42 6.99 8.84
N PHE A 667 -27.54 7.99 8.71
CA PHE A 667 -26.63 8.14 7.57
C PHE A 667 -25.14 8.19 7.95
N GLY A 668 -24.75 7.72 9.14
CA GLY A 668 -23.34 7.71 9.60
C GLY A 668 -22.75 9.08 9.92
N GLN A 669 -23.48 10.16 9.64
CA GLN A 669 -23.19 11.52 10.05
C GLN A 669 -23.69 11.84 11.45
N TYR A 670 -23.29 12.99 12.00
CA TYR A 670 -23.52 13.36 13.39
C TYR A 670 -24.94 13.89 13.64
N VAL A 671 -25.83 13.00 14.08
CA VAL A 671 -27.10 13.34 14.75
C VAL A 671 -27.08 12.67 16.13
N VAL A 672 -27.31 13.45 17.20
CA VAL A 672 -27.27 12.92 18.57
C VAL A 672 -28.69 12.57 19.02
N MET A 673 -28.93 11.28 19.26
CA MET A 673 -30.23 10.72 19.63
C MET A 673 -30.09 9.74 20.80
N ALA A 674 -31.11 9.65 21.64
CA ALA A 674 -31.27 8.58 22.61
C ALA A 674 -32.27 7.53 22.11
N LEU A 675 -32.07 6.27 22.47
CA LEU A 675 -32.97 5.16 22.16
C LEU A 675 -33.22 4.35 23.43
N ASP A 676 -34.46 4.28 23.89
CA ASP A 676 -34.83 3.29 24.89
C ASP A 676 -34.91 1.90 24.24
N LEU A 677 -33.96 1.03 24.59
CA LEU A 677 -33.89 -0.33 24.07
C LEU A 677 -35.06 -1.22 24.51
N LYS A 678 -35.81 -0.84 25.55
CA LYS A 678 -37.00 -1.58 26.05
C LYS A 678 -38.26 -1.18 25.26
N SER A 679 -38.69 0.08 25.33
CA SER A 679 -39.87 0.55 24.57
C SER A 679 -39.64 0.66 23.07
N SER A 680 -38.38 0.79 22.63
CA SER A 680 -37.99 1.15 21.25
C SER A 680 -38.32 2.60 20.86
N LYS A 681 -38.59 3.50 21.84
CA LYS A 681 -38.75 4.94 21.60
C LYS A 681 -37.40 5.57 21.24
N LEU A 682 -37.29 6.08 20.01
CA LEU A 682 -36.21 6.97 19.59
C LEU A 682 -36.55 8.42 20.01
N VAL A 683 -35.55 9.17 20.47
CA VAL A 683 -35.67 10.55 20.95
C VAL A 683 -34.53 11.39 20.39
N GLU A 684 -34.87 12.47 19.68
CA GLU A 684 -33.90 13.49 19.27
C GLU A 684 -33.56 14.41 20.46
N LEU A 685 -32.27 14.66 20.69
CA LEU A 685 -31.84 15.51 21.80
C LEU A 685 -31.95 17.00 21.42
N LYS A 686 -32.65 17.78 22.25
CA LYS A 686 -32.92 19.21 21.99
C LYS A 686 -31.70 20.06 22.33
N LEU A 687 -30.82 20.19 21.35
CA LEU A 687 -29.55 20.90 21.46
C LEU A 687 -29.75 22.43 21.38
N PRO A 688 -28.93 23.23 22.09
CA PRO A 688 -29.31 24.60 22.47
C PRO A 688 -29.19 25.67 21.38
N SER A 689 -28.57 25.37 20.23
CA SER A 689 -28.32 26.34 19.17
C SER A 689 -28.22 25.67 17.79
N LYS A 690 -28.23 26.45 16.70
CA LYS A 690 -27.99 25.92 15.36
C LYS A 690 -26.48 25.71 15.13
N GLY A 691 -26.12 24.63 14.45
CA GLY A 691 -24.73 24.27 14.18
C GLY A 691 -24.58 22.77 13.87
N SER A 692 -23.38 22.23 13.98
CA SER A 692 -23.12 20.79 13.99
C SER A 692 -22.75 20.33 15.39
N TYR A 693 -23.20 19.12 15.75
CA TYR A 693 -22.99 18.53 17.06
C TYR A 693 -22.41 17.14 16.89
N LYS A 694 -21.21 16.91 17.45
CA LYS A 694 -20.52 15.63 17.40
C LYS A 694 -20.34 15.10 18.82
N LEU A 695 -21.03 14.00 19.13
CA LEU A 695 -20.79 13.22 20.33
C LEU A 695 -19.36 12.66 20.29
N LEU A 696 -18.62 12.81 21.39
CA LEU A 696 -17.22 12.40 21.52
C LEU A 696 -17.06 11.23 22.48
N ASP A 697 -17.78 11.26 23.60
CA ASP A 697 -17.77 10.19 24.61
C ASP A 697 -19.07 10.19 25.45
N VAL A 698 -19.36 9.06 26.11
CA VAL A 698 -20.47 8.91 27.07
C VAL A 698 -19.99 8.06 28.25
N SER A 699 -20.13 8.58 29.47
CA SER A 699 -19.79 7.88 30.71
C SER A 699 -20.95 8.00 31.70
N ASP A 700 -21.51 6.87 32.10
CA ASP A 700 -22.76 6.82 32.88
C ASP A 700 -23.84 7.70 32.23
N ASP A 701 -24.43 8.64 32.97
CA ASP A 701 -25.41 9.61 32.48
C ASP A 701 -24.77 10.92 31.95
N PHE A 702 -23.45 10.98 31.68
CA PHE A 702 -22.80 12.19 31.13
C PHE A 702 -22.42 12.03 29.66
N LEU A 703 -22.76 13.03 28.84
CA LEU A 703 -22.32 13.15 27.45
C LEU A 703 -21.23 14.22 27.31
N LEU A 704 -20.14 13.88 26.62
CA LEU A 704 -19.16 14.83 26.12
C LEU A 704 -19.36 15.02 24.62
N PHE A 705 -19.61 16.25 24.17
CA PHE A 705 -19.75 16.57 22.75
C PHE A 705 -19.01 17.85 22.35
N SER A 706 -18.61 17.95 21.09
CA SER A 706 -18.22 19.22 20.47
C SER A 706 -19.39 19.81 19.70
N HIS A 707 -19.57 21.13 19.82
CA HIS A 707 -20.48 21.91 19.00
C HIS A 707 -19.71 23.01 18.28
N ASP A 708 -20.07 23.24 17.02
CA ASP A 708 -19.59 24.33 16.19
C ASP A 708 -20.70 24.86 15.27
N SER A 709 -20.44 25.98 14.60
CA SER A 709 -21.32 26.53 13.56
C SER A 709 -20.48 27.22 12.48
N PRO A 710 -21.05 27.59 11.32
CA PRO A 710 -20.32 28.31 10.29
C PRO A 710 -19.70 29.64 10.77
N ASN A 711 -20.16 30.20 11.89
CA ASN A 711 -19.64 31.41 12.51
C ASN A 711 -19.24 31.25 14.00
N SER A 712 -19.06 30.02 14.50
CA SER A 712 -18.54 29.75 15.85
C SER A 712 -17.59 28.54 15.85
N PRO A 713 -16.33 28.68 16.31
CA PRO A 713 -15.36 27.60 16.24
C PRO A 713 -15.67 26.47 17.25
N PRO A 714 -15.16 25.24 17.00
CA PRO A 714 -15.48 24.06 17.83
C PRO A 714 -15.17 24.25 19.31
N SER A 715 -16.22 24.15 20.11
CA SER A 715 -16.16 24.23 21.57
C SER A 715 -16.66 22.93 22.19
N LEU A 716 -16.07 22.54 23.31
CA LEU A 716 -16.41 21.30 24.03
C LEU A 716 -17.47 21.58 25.08
N TYR A 717 -18.43 20.67 25.21
CA TYR A 717 -19.54 20.76 26.16
C TYR A 717 -19.69 19.43 26.89
N LEU A 718 -19.91 19.53 28.20
CA LEU A 718 -20.38 18.43 29.04
C LEU A 718 -21.87 18.65 29.32
N SER A 719 -22.67 17.58 29.35
CA SER A 719 -24.09 17.66 29.73
C SER A 719 -24.51 16.39 30.44
N HIS A 720 -25.49 16.52 31.35
CA HIS A 720 -26.10 15.40 32.05
C HIS A 720 -27.36 14.94 31.30
N PHE A 721 -27.46 13.64 31.04
CA PHE A 721 -28.63 12.98 30.51
C PHE A 721 -29.61 12.70 31.64
N GLU A 722 -30.88 13.03 31.43
CA GLU A 722 -31.96 12.60 32.32
C GLU A 722 -33.03 11.89 31.50
N ASN A 723 -33.24 10.61 31.80
CA ASN A 723 -34.34 9.86 31.23
C ASN A 723 -35.68 10.37 31.81
N LYS A 724 -36.50 11.00 30.96
CA LYS A 724 -37.79 11.59 31.33
C LYS A 724 -38.92 10.90 30.56
N ASP A 725 -40.07 10.75 31.23
CA ASP A 725 -41.29 10.16 30.63
C ASP A 725 -41.98 11.11 29.62
N ASP A 726 -41.61 12.40 29.61
CA ASP A 726 -42.16 13.43 28.71
C ASP A 726 -41.18 13.83 27.60
N ASP A 727 -41.70 14.48 26.55
CA ASP A 727 -40.89 14.97 25.43
C ASP A 727 -40.23 16.33 25.76
N SER A 728 -39.76 16.53 27.00
CA SER A 728 -39.01 17.73 27.41
C SER A 728 -37.57 17.70 26.88
N ASN A 729 -36.63 18.45 27.47
CA ASN A 729 -35.22 18.27 27.13
C ASN A 729 -34.60 17.20 28.02
N TYR A 730 -34.05 16.16 27.40
CA TYR A 730 -33.29 15.09 28.07
C TYR A 730 -31.87 15.53 28.43
N LEU A 731 -31.39 16.66 27.91
CA LEU A 731 -30.11 17.28 28.25
C LEU A 731 -30.29 18.38 29.31
N ASN A 732 -29.69 18.17 30.48
CA ASN A 732 -29.52 19.16 31.54
C ASN A 732 -28.06 19.66 31.60
N ASP A 733 -27.83 20.79 32.27
CA ASP A 733 -26.51 21.31 32.65
C ASP A 733 -25.47 21.28 31.53
N ILE A 734 -25.81 21.86 30.38
CA ILE A 734 -24.91 22.00 29.23
C ILE A 734 -23.81 23.02 29.58
N ILE A 735 -22.69 22.53 30.08
CA ILE A 735 -21.55 23.29 30.58
C ILE A 735 -20.48 23.39 29.48
N PRO A 736 -20.15 24.60 28.97
CA PRO A 736 -18.99 24.77 28.09
C PRO A 736 -17.69 24.53 28.86
N LEU A 737 -16.84 23.67 28.33
CA LEU A 737 -15.48 23.42 28.82
C LEU A 737 -14.52 24.43 28.17
N GLN A 738 -13.42 24.76 28.85
CA GLN A 738 -12.41 25.68 28.31
C GLN A 738 -11.69 25.08 27.09
N SER A 739 -12.11 25.48 25.89
CA SER A 739 -11.39 25.28 24.64
C SER A 739 -10.28 26.33 24.47
N LYS A 740 -9.26 26.01 23.66
CA LYS A 740 -8.40 27.05 23.10
C LYS A 740 -9.18 27.77 22.00
N GLN A 741 -9.56 29.02 22.25
CA GLN A 741 -10.15 29.87 21.21
C GLN A 741 -9.10 30.17 20.12
N ILE A 742 -9.59 30.47 18.92
CA ILE A 742 -8.77 31.01 17.84
C ILE A 742 -8.38 32.44 18.25
N PRO A 743 -7.09 32.84 18.16
CA PRO A 743 -6.68 34.21 18.45
C PRO A 743 -7.44 35.25 17.60
N ASP A 744 -7.97 36.28 18.25
CA ASP A 744 -8.84 37.29 17.63
C ASP A 744 -8.17 38.03 16.45
N ASP A 745 -6.84 38.12 16.44
CA ASP A 745 -6.06 38.78 15.39
C ASP A 745 -5.99 37.98 14.07
N LEU A 746 -6.33 36.68 14.10
CA LEU A 746 -6.42 35.84 12.92
C LEU A 746 -7.73 36.07 12.15
N ILE A 747 -8.85 36.33 12.83
CA ILE A 747 -10.19 36.47 12.21
C ILE A 747 -10.48 37.95 11.96
N LYS A 748 -10.11 38.41 10.75
CA LYS A 748 -10.12 39.84 10.38
C LYS A 748 -11.45 40.36 9.81
N ILE A 749 -12.42 39.49 9.56
CA ILE A 749 -13.69 39.79 8.90
C ILE A 749 -14.80 39.01 9.61
N ASN A 750 -15.94 39.65 9.87
CA ASN A 750 -17.17 38.99 10.31
C ASN A 750 -17.96 38.45 9.12
N TRP A 751 -18.69 37.36 9.32
CA TRP A 751 -19.59 36.81 8.31
C TRP A 751 -20.87 36.24 8.92
N ASP A 752 -21.93 36.32 8.14
CA ASP A 752 -23.23 35.76 8.45
C ASP A 752 -23.45 34.46 7.65
N TRP A 753 -24.37 33.61 8.10
CA TRP A 753 -24.77 32.42 7.35
C TRP A 753 -26.27 32.18 7.39
N ARG A 754 -26.79 31.54 6.33
CA ARG A 754 -28.20 31.14 6.24
C ARG A 754 -28.36 29.88 5.39
N ILE A 755 -29.41 29.12 5.70
CA ILE A 755 -29.91 28.07 4.80
C ILE A 755 -30.68 28.75 3.66
N VAL A 756 -30.46 28.29 2.44
CA VAL A 756 -31.15 28.70 1.21
C VAL A 756 -31.90 27.48 0.68
N LYS A 757 -33.20 27.62 0.38
CA LYS A 757 -34.02 26.55 -0.24
C LYS A 757 -34.06 26.73 -1.75
N PHE A 758 -33.91 25.63 -2.48
CA PHE A 758 -34.01 25.51 -3.93
C PHE A 758 -35.24 24.68 -4.31
N MET A 759 -35.79 24.93 -5.49
CA MET A 759 -36.89 24.15 -6.07
C MET A 759 -36.49 23.70 -7.47
N ARG A 760 -36.55 22.40 -7.71
CA ARG A 760 -36.51 21.78 -9.05
C ARG A 760 -37.87 21.16 -9.33
N GLU A 761 -38.16 20.83 -10.58
CA GLU A 761 -39.41 20.18 -10.96
C GLU A 761 -39.58 18.84 -10.19
N GLU A 762 -40.83 18.42 -9.94
CA GLU A 762 -41.23 17.32 -9.04
C GLU A 762 -41.21 17.56 -7.51
N ASN A 763 -41.45 18.80 -7.05
CA ASN A 763 -41.86 19.11 -5.66
C ASN A 763 -40.87 18.73 -4.52
N ARG A 764 -39.63 18.32 -4.81
CA ARG A 764 -38.60 18.04 -3.78
C ARG A 764 -37.75 19.29 -3.54
N PRO A 765 -37.99 20.08 -2.47
CA PRO A 765 -37.05 21.13 -2.08
C PRO A 765 -35.74 20.49 -1.60
N TYR A 766 -34.62 21.07 -2.00
CA TYR A 766 -33.29 20.79 -1.46
C TYR A 766 -32.64 22.10 -1.01
N GLU A 767 -31.56 22.01 -0.24
CA GLU A 767 -31.02 23.18 0.47
C GLU A 767 -29.54 23.45 0.16
N GLY A 768 -29.08 24.62 0.59
CA GLY A 768 -27.67 24.97 0.61
C GLY A 768 -27.33 25.89 1.77
N ILE A 769 -26.09 25.82 2.24
CA ILE A 769 -25.56 26.68 3.31
C ILE A 769 -24.81 27.81 2.63
N LEU A 770 -25.37 29.01 2.69
CA LEU A 770 -24.70 30.23 2.23
C LEU A 770 -24.00 30.90 3.40
N ILE A 771 -22.68 31.02 3.33
CA ILE A 771 -21.86 31.86 4.21
C ILE A 771 -21.47 33.11 3.43
N GLN A 772 -21.66 34.29 4.01
CA GLN A 772 -21.44 35.57 3.34
C GLN A 772 -20.72 36.55 4.27
N PRO A 773 -19.56 37.12 3.85
CA PRO A 773 -18.91 38.21 4.58
C PRO A 773 -19.86 39.39 4.83
N SER A 774 -19.79 39.98 6.03
CA SER A 774 -20.62 41.13 6.41
C SER A 774 -20.08 42.39 5.72
N THR A 775 -20.68 42.76 4.59
CA THR A 775 -20.29 43.91 3.74
C THR A 775 -21.23 45.11 3.88
N GLU A 776 -20.77 46.30 3.48
CA GLU A 776 -21.66 47.44 3.27
C GLU A 776 -22.69 47.17 2.15
N ASN A 777 -23.87 47.79 2.25
CA ASN A 777 -25.00 47.50 1.36
C ASN A 777 -24.67 47.75 -0.13
N ASN A 778 -25.08 46.81 -0.98
CA ASN A 778 -24.94 46.80 -2.45
C ASN A 778 -23.53 46.55 -3.03
N GLN A 779 -22.52 46.16 -2.24
CA GLN A 779 -21.27 45.66 -2.82
C GLN A 779 -21.50 44.32 -3.54
N LYS A 780 -20.93 44.16 -4.76
CA LYS A 780 -20.90 42.87 -5.46
C LYS A 780 -19.81 41.97 -4.84
N ILE A 781 -20.19 40.74 -4.51
CA ILE A 781 -19.33 39.74 -3.88
C ILE A 781 -19.07 38.59 -4.87
N GLY A 782 -17.85 38.05 -4.90
CA GLY A 782 -17.54 36.82 -5.63
C GLY A 782 -18.14 35.60 -4.93
N LEU A 783 -18.90 34.78 -5.66
CA LEU A 783 -19.52 33.56 -5.12
C LEU A 783 -18.73 32.32 -5.53
N VAL A 784 -18.24 31.57 -4.55
CA VAL A 784 -17.71 30.21 -4.73
C VAL A 784 -18.85 29.23 -4.44
N VAL A 785 -19.20 28.40 -5.42
CA VAL A 785 -20.11 27.26 -5.22
C VAL A 785 -19.26 26.04 -4.92
N LEU A 786 -19.51 25.40 -3.77
CA LEU A 786 -18.68 24.31 -3.24
C LEU A 786 -19.59 23.08 -2.96
N PRO A 787 -19.86 22.24 -3.98
CA PRO A 787 -20.52 20.95 -3.76
C PRO A 787 -19.61 20.02 -2.94
N HIS A 788 -20.18 19.23 -2.05
CA HIS A 788 -19.41 18.21 -1.33
C HIS A 788 -19.03 17.03 -2.24
N GLY A 789 -18.00 16.28 -1.86
CA GLY A 789 -17.68 14.99 -2.49
C GLY A 789 -18.59 13.85 -2.01
N GLY A 790 -18.38 12.65 -2.55
CA GLY A 790 -19.05 11.42 -2.12
C GLY A 790 -19.42 10.48 -3.27
N PRO A 791 -20.46 10.77 -4.08
CA PRO A 791 -21.31 11.97 -4.00
C PRO A 791 -22.31 11.94 -2.83
N HIS A 792 -22.44 10.81 -2.16
CA HIS A 792 -23.34 10.61 -1.01
C HIS A 792 -22.69 11.06 0.29
N ASN A 793 -22.72 12.37 0.52
CA ASN A 793 -22.33 13.00 1.77
C ASN A 793 -23.29 14.16 2.06
N SER A 794 -22.95 15.06 2.97
CA SER A 794 -23.64 16.34 3.11
C SER A 794 -22.67 17.42 3.58
N SER A 795 -22.94 18.67 3.23
CA SER A 795 -22.29 19.82 3.86
C SER A 795 -22.97 20.10 5.20
N LEU A 796 -22.21 20.07 6.28
CA LEU A 796 -22.75 20.33 7.62
C LEU A 796 -22.75 21.83 7.93
N CYS A 797 -23.63 22.26 8.83
CA CYS A 797 -23.58 23.59 9.44
C CYS A 797 -22.46 23.66 10.51
N SER A 798 -21.23 23.29 10.12
CA SER A 798 -20.04 23.26 10.98
C SER A 798 -19.13 24.46 10.75
N TRP A 799 -18.07 24.60 11.54
CA TRP A 799 -17.03 25.61 11.32
C TRP A 799 -16.33 25.38 9.97
N PRO A 800 -16.01 26.45 9.19
CA PRO A 800 -15.43 26.27 7.87
C PRO A 800 -13.99 25.74 7.92
N ARG A 801 -13.60 24.98 6.88
CA ARG A 801 -12.21 24.50 6.72
C ARG A 801 -11.27 25.65 6.35
N ARG A 802 -9.96 25.42 6.47
CA ARG A 802 -8.88 26.43 6.32
C ARG A 802 -8.96 27.19 4.99
N GLU A 803 -9.17 26.46 3.90
CA GLU A 803 -9.34 26.98 2.55
C GLU A 803 -10.60 27.85 2.42
N VAL A 804 -11.69 27.48 3.09
CA VAL A 804 -12.97 28.21 3.07
C VAL A 804 -12.88 29.49 3.92
N LEU A 805 -12.22 29.42 5.08
CA LEU A 805 -11.91 30.60 5.90
C LEU A 805 -11.06 31.60 5.11
N LEU A 806 -10.03 31.12 4.39
CA LEU A 806 -9.20 31.98 3.56
C LEU A 806 -9.99 32.68 2.45
N MET A 807 -10.95 32.00 1.81
CA MET A 807 -11.85 32.64 0.83
C MET A 807 -12.75 33.70 1.48
N LEU A 808 -13.37 33.39 2.63
CA LEU A 808 -14.19 34.34 3.41
C LEU A 808 -13.40 35.59 3.82
N GLN A 809 -12.16 35.41 4.29
CA GLN A 809 -11.26 36.49 4.70
C GLN A 809 -10.74 37.34 3.52
N ASN A 810 -10.85 36.85 2.28
CA ASN A 810 -10.61 37.62 1.06
C ASN A 810 -11.93 38.11 0.40
N GLY A 811 -13.03 38.10 1.14
CA GLY A 811 -14.30 38.73 0.73
C GLY A 811 -15.16 37.90 -0.23
N TYR A 812 -14.91 36.61 -0.39
CA TYR A 812 -15.78 35.72 -1.17
C TYR A 812 -16.95 35.20 -0.31
N ALA A 813 -18.14 35.08 -0.91
CA ALA A 813 -19.25 34.31 -0.35
C ALA A 813 -19.13 32.84 -0.78
N ILE A 814 -19.58 31.93 0.07
CA ILE A 814 -19.46 30.48 -0.13
C ILE A 814 -20.85 29.87 -0.08
N LEU A 815 -21.26 29.18 -1.14
CA LEU A 815 -22.48 28.40 -1.19
C LEU A 815 -22.14 26.91 -1.25
N PHE A 816 -22.38 26.22 -0.14
CA PHE A 816 -22.46 24.76 -0.13
C PHE A 816 -23.84 24.34 -0.64
N VAL A 817 -23.90 23.36 -1.55
CA VAL A 817 -25.16 22.87 -2.12
C VAL A 817 -25.35 21.40 -1.75
N GLN A 818 -26.54 21.07 -1.21
CA GLN A 818 -26.99 19.70 -0.99
C GLN A 818 -27.82 19.31 -2.23
N TYR A 819 -27.20 18.64 -3.19
CA TYR A 819 -27.83 18.23 -4.44
C TYR A 819 -28.50 16.83 -4.30
N HIS A 820 -29.24 16.37 -5.31
CA HIS A 820 -29.82 15.00 -5.29
C HIS A 820 -28.73 13.96 -5.04
N GLY A 821 -28.97 12.99 -4.15
CA GLY A 821 -27.92 12.07 -3.69
C GLY A 821 -27.30 12.43 -2.34
N SER A 822 -27.52 13.65 -1.83
CA SER A 822 -27.02 14.09 -0.51
C SER A 822 -27.72 13.37 0.65
N LEU A 823 -26.99 13.20 1.75
CA LEU A 823 -27.49 12.59 2.99
C LEU A 823 -28.40 13.57 3.76
N GLY A 824 -29.31 13.03 4.58
CA GLY A 824 -30.22 13.81 5.43
C GLY A 824 -31.62 14.08 4.84
N TYR A 825 -31.96 13.53 3.67
CA TYR A 825 -33.23 13.75 2.97
C TYR A 825 -34.09 12.48 2.78
N GLY A 826 -33.75 11.37 3.45
CA GLY A 826 -34.35 10.06 3.24
C GLY A 826 -33.66 9.23 2.14
N ASP A 827 -33.75 7.91 2.24
CA ASP A 827 -33.03 6.97 1.36
C ASP A 827 -33.42 7.13 -0.13
N SER A 828 -34.69 7.45 -0.43
CA SER A 828 -35.17 7.74 -1.79
C SER A 828 -34.52 8.97 -2.43
N PHE A 829 -33.97 9.90 -1.65
CA PHE A 829 -33.23 11.05 -2.16
C PHE A 829 -31.77 10.69 -2.43
N VAL A 830 -31.13 9.92 -1.53
CA VAL A 830 -29.78 9.39 -1.72
C VAL A 830 -29.72 8.48 -2.97
N ARG A 831 -30.71 7.58 -3.12
CA ARG A 831 -30.86 6.67 -4.27
C ARG A 831 -31.34 7.33 -5.57
N SER A 832 -31.55 8.66 -5.61
CA SER A 832 -32.04 9.35 -6.82
C SER A 832 -30.95 9.86 -7.76
N LEU A 833 -29.68 9.92 -7.33
CA LEU A 833 -28.55 10.37 -8.16
C LEU A 833 -27.91 9.29 -9.06
N PRO A 834 -27.74 8.03 -8.62
CA PRO A 834 -27.03 7.02 -9.42
C PRO A 834 -27.69 6.76 -10.79
N GLY A 835 -26.91 6.83 -11.87
CA GLY A 835 -27.41 6.82 -13.26
C GLY A 835 -27.85 8.19 -13.79
N HIS A 836 -27.78 9.24 -12.96
CA HIS A 836 -28.19 10.62 -13.26
C HIS A 836 -27.14 11.68 -12.86
N CYS A 837 -25.91 11.26 -12.56
CA CYS A 837 -24.74 12.12 -12.40
C CYS A 837 -24.45 12.91 -13.69
N GLY A 838 -24.15 14.21 -13.56
CA GLY A 838 -24.10 15.16 -14.66
C GLY A 838 -25.45 15.78 -15.06
N ASP A 839 -26.50 15.59 -14.25
CA ASP A 839 -27.80 16.27 -14.42
C ASP A 839 -28.48 16.62 -13.09
N LEU A 840 -28.71 15.63 -12.21
CA LEU A 840 -29.42 15.85 -10.94
C LEU A 840 -28.55 16.51 -9.85
N ASP A 841 -27.24 16.36 -9.98
CA ASP A 841 -26.18 17.01 -9.22
C ASP A 841 -25.83 18.42 -9.75
N VAL A 842 -25.48 18.54 -11.04
CA VAL A 842 -25.03 19.79 -11.67
C VAL A 842 -25.55 19.89 -13.11
N LYS A 843 -26.20 21.01 -13.46
CA LYS A 843 -26.65 21.33 -14.84
C LYS A 843 -26.12 22.67 -15.38
N ASP A 844 -25.36 23.41 -14.57
CA ASP A 844 -25.00 24.80 -14.80
C ASP A 844 -23.68 25.02 -15.56
N ASN A 845 -23.64 26.09 -16.37
CA ASN A 845 -22.53 26.40 -17.27
C ASN A 845 -22.02 27.86 -17.14
N PHE A 846 -22.17 28.50 -15.97
CA PHE A 846 -21.84 29.92 -15.76
C PHE A 846 -20.52 30.20 -15.00
N TYR A 847 -19.76 29.17 -14.61
CA TYR A 847 -18.58 29.30 -13.76
C TYR A 847 -17.39 29.99 -14.48
N ARG A 848 -16.83 31.05 -13.86
CA ARG A 848 -15.67 31.79 -14.38
C ARG A 848 -14.31 31.14 -14.09
N ALA A 849 -14.24 30.26 -13.09
CA ALA A 849 -13.07 29.43 -12.77
C ALA A 849 -13.53 28.10 -12.17
N CYS A 850 -12.72 27.06 -12.31
CA CYS A 850 -12.92 25.75 -11.69
C CYS A 850 -11.67 25.35 -10.91
N VAL A 851 -11.90 24.75 -9.73
CA VAL A 851 -10.91 24.05 -8.90
C VAL A 851 -11.46 22.65 -8.65
N ALA A 852 -10.63 21.62 -8.77
CA ALA A 852 -11.05 20.24 -8.55
C ALA A 852 -9.96 19.45 -7.80
N LEU A 853 -10.33 18.91 -6.63
CA LEU A 853 -9.47 18.08 -5.77
C LEU A 853 -9.76 16.60 -6.03
N ASN A 854 -8.71 15.82 -6.34
CA ASN A 854 -8.77 14.40 -6.74
C ASN A 854 -10.02 14.02 -7.57
N PRO A 855 -10.28 14.69 -8.71
CA PRO A 855 -11.54 14.54 -9.43
C PRO A 855 -11.63 13.27 -10.27
N VAL A 856 -12.83 12.70 -10.33
CA VAL A 856 -13.20 11.66 -11.29
C VAL A 856 -13.45 12.32 -12.65
N LEU A 857 -12.50 12.19 -13.57
CA LEU A 857 -12.52 12.77 -14.91
C LEU A 857 -12.87 11.73 -15.99
N ASP A 858 -12.61 10.45 -15.72
CA ASP A 858 -12.94 9.29 -16.55
C ASP A 858 -13.32 8.08 -15.67
N ILE A 859 -14.61 7.84 -15.51
CA ILE A 859 -15.21 6.73 -14.74
C ILE A 859 -14.84 5.37 -15.35
N LEU A 860 -14.70 5.28 -16.67
CA LEU A 860 -14.40 4.03 -17.38
C LEU A 860 -12.94 3.63 -17.20
N THR A 861 -12.00 4.59 -17.30
CA THR A 861 -10.59 4.36 -16.94
C THR A 861 -10.46 4.04 -15.45
N MET A 862 -11.17 4.79 -14.60
CA MET A 862 -11.22 4.57 -13.15
C MET A 862 -11.60 3.15 -12.74
N HIS A 863 -12.58 2.52 -13.41
CA HIS A 863 -13.05 1.16 -13.11
C HIS A 863 -11.91 0.10 -13.07
N SER A 864 -10.81 0.32 -13.78
CA SER A 864 -9.67 -0.60 -13.83
C SER A 864 -8.52 -0.24 -12.87
N LEU A 865 -8.67 0.83 -12.08
CA LEU A 865 -7.59 1.45 -11.28
C LEU A 865 -7.97 1.73 -9.82
N THR A 866 -9.23 2.04 -9.55
CA THR A 866 -9.73 2.41 -8.21
C THR A 866 -9.89 1.20 -7.31
N ASP A 867 -9.74 1.39 -6.01
CA ASP A 867 -10.11 0.40 -4.99
C ASP A 867 -11.63 0.26 -4.79
N ILE A 868 -12.49 1.10 -5.39
CA ILE A 868 -13.96 1.02 -5.34
C ILE A 868 -14.60 0.79 -6.72
N THR A 869 -14.28 -0.34 -7.35
CA THR A 869 -14.78 -0.67 -8.69
C THR A 869 -16.31 -0.78 -8.75
N ASP A 870 -16.96 -1.06 -7.62
CA ASP A 870 -18.42 -1.12 -7.46
C ASP A 870 -19.10 0.24 -7.71
N TRP A 871 -18.55 1.31 -7.12
CA TRP A 871 -19.01 2.69 -7.28
C TRP A 871 -19.10 3.11 -8.75
N THR A 872 -18.08 2.80 -9.54
CA THR A 872 -18.01 3.20 -10.96
C THR A 872 -19.14 2.62 -11.81
N ILE A 873 -19.61 1.40 -11.50
CA ILE A 873 -20.76 0.79 -12.17
C ILE A 873 -22.05 1.44 -11.66
N TYR A 874 -22.19 1.58 -10.34
CA TYR A 874 -23.45 2.01 -9.74
C TYR A 874 -23.77 3.48 -10.07
N GLU A 875 -22.83 4.41 -9.88
CA GLU A 875 -23.08 5.84 -10.15
C GLU A 875 -23.34 6.15 -11.63
N SER A 876 -22.78 5.36 -12.55
CA SER A 876 -22.99 5.57 -13.99
C SER A 876 -24.24 4.89 -14.56
N THR A 877 -24.81 3.89 -13.88
CA THR A 877 -25.93 3.09 -14.43
C THR A 877 -27.17 3.01 -13.55
N GLY A 878 -27.08 3.33 -12.26
CA GLY A 878 -28.12 3.05 -11.27
C GLY A 878 -28.33 1.56 -10.96
N VAL A 879 -27.52 0.65 -11.54
CA VAL A 879 -27.66 -0.81 -11.41
C VAL A 879 -26.49 -1.38 -10.62
N PHE A 880 -26.78 -1.99 -9.46
CA PHE A 880 -25.75 -2.57 -8.61
C PHE A 880 -25.20 -3.88 -9.22
N PRO A 881 -23.88 -4.11 -9.27
CA PRO A 881 -23.29 -5.25 -9.96
C PRO A 881 -23.54 -6.59 -9.24
N ASN A 882 -24.33 -7.47 -9.88
CA ASN A 882 -24.65 -8.81 -9.37
C ASN A 882 -23.50 -9.84 -9.46
N ASN A 883 -22.46 -9.59 -10.27
CA ASN A 883 -21.27 -10.43 -10.34
C ASN A 883 -20.04 -9.61 -10.76
N TYR A 884 -19.17 -9.34 -9.79
CA TYR A 884 -17.91 -8.63 -9.97
C TYR A 884 -16.86 -9.35 -10.83
N LYS A 885 -16.97 -10.67 -11.05
CA LYS A 885 -16.06 -11.43 -11.92
C LYS A 885 -16.51 -11.45 -13.39
N SER A 886 -17.56 -10.71 -13.75
CA SER A 886 -18.02 -10.49 -15.13
C SER A 886 -17.28 -9.30 -15.78
N PRO A 887 -16.88 -9.37 -17.06
CA PRO A 887 -16.44 -8.18 -17.80
C PRO A 887 -17.62 -7.22 -18.03
N LEU A 888 -17.34 -5.91 -18.09
CA LEU A 888 -18.35 -4.88 -18.37
C LEU A 888 -19.11 -5.16 -19.68
N THR A 889 -20.41 -4.86 -19.68
CA THR A 889 -21.21 -4.83 -20.93
C THR A 889 -20.86 -3.60 -21.78
N GLU A 890 -21.32 -3.58 -23.02
CA GLU A 890 -21.19 -2.39 -23.88
C GLU A 890 -22.00 -1.21 -23.33
N GLU A 891 -23.21 -1.48 -22.84
CA GLU A 891 -24.09 -0.51 -22.18
C GLU A 891 -23.42 0.12 -20.94
N GLN A 892 -22.80 -0.69 -20.07
CA GLN A 892 -22.06 -0.20 -18.91
C GLN A 892 -20.87 0.69 -19.31
N ARG A 893 -20.06 0.27 -20.30
CA ARG A 893 -18.93 1.10 -20.78
C ARG A 893 -19.41 2.43 -21.36
N ASN A 894 -20.49 2.40 -22.16
CA ASN A 894 -21.06 3.59 -22.77
C ASN A 894 -21.65 4.54 -21.71
N ALA A 895 -22.32 4.01 -20.68
CA ALA A 895 -22.82 4.79 -19.56
C ALA A 895 -21.67 5.46 -18.78
N MET A 896 -20.67 4.70 -18.33
CA MET A 896 -19.47 5.21 -17.65
C MET A 896 -18.81 6.33 -18.44
N PHE A 897 -18.57 6.13 -19.74
CA PHE A 897 -17.93 7.13 -20.58
C PHE A 897 -18.82 8.38 -20.78
N ASN A 898 -20.11 8.22 -21.04
CA ASN A 898 -21.02 9.34 -21.25
C ASN A 898 -21.23 10.20 -20.00
N SER A 899 -21.22 9.62 -18.80
CA SER A 899 -21.22 10.35 -17.52
C SER A 899 -19.87 10.97 -17.15
N SER A 900 -18.79 10.69 -17.89
CA SER A 900 -17.45 11.16 -17.56
C SER A 900 -17.13 12.55 -18.12
N PRO A 901 -16.54 13.47 -17.34
CA PRO A 901 -16.10 14.78 -17.83
C PRO A 901 -15.23 14.75 -19.09
N ILE A 902 -14.41 13.71 -19.28
CA ILE A 902 -13.58 13.55 -20.49
C ILE A 902 -14.40 13.48 -21.79
N ALA A 903 -15.60 12.86 -21.79
CA ALA A 903 -16.47 12.80 -22.97
C ALA A 903 -17.05 14.18 -23.34
N HIS A 904 -16.96 15.15 -22.43
CA HIS A 904 -17.50 16.50 -22.59
C HIS A 904 -16.41 17.60 -22.61
N VAL A 905 -15.12 17.21 -22.56
CA VAL A 905 -13.97 18.13 -22.50
C VAL A 905 -13.91 19.14 -23.66
N HIS A 906 -14.53 18.81 -24.81
CA HIS A 906 -14.66 19.69 -25.97
C HIS A 906 -15.63 20.88 -25.77
N LYS A 907 -16.48 20.84 -24.74
CA LYS A 907 -17.42 21.92 -24.37
C LYS A 907 -16.79 22.94 -23.43
N ILE A 908 -15.70 22.58 -22.75
CA ILE A 908 -15.09 23.33 -21.66
C ILE A 908 -14.43 24.62 -22.19
N LYS A 909 -14.62 25.71 -21.42
CA LYS A 909 -14.03 27.05 -21.66
C LYS A 909 -13.48 27.69 -20.38
N THR A 910 -14.11 27.40 -19.25
CA THR A 910 -13.69 27.81 -17.90
C THR A 910 -12.27 27.30 -17.58
N PRO A 911 -11.39 28.10 -16.96
CA PRO A 911 -10.08 27.65 -16.50
C PRO A 911 -10.15 26.57 -15.40
N TYR A 912 -9.27 25.56 -15.44
CA TYR A 912 -9.19 24.48 -14.44
C TYR A 912 -7.88 24.46 -13.64
N LEU A 913 -7.98 24.52 -12.31
CA LEU A 913 -6.93 24.09 -11.38
C LEU A 913 -7.26 22.67 -10.88
N LEU A 914 -6.36 21.72 -11.07
CA LEU A 914 -6.45 20.39 -10.47
C LEU A 914 -5.50 20.28 -9.26
N LEU A 915 -5.95 19.63 -8.19
CA LEU A 915 -5.18 19.33 -6.99
C LEU A 915 -5.15 17.79 -6.84
N ILE A 916 -3.99 17.18 -6.96
CA ILE A 916 -3.85 15.71 -7.10
C ILE A 916 -2.87 15.14 -6.07
N GLY A 917 -3.29 14.10 -5.34
CA GLY A 917 -2.37 13.25 -4.57
C GLY A 917 -1.91 12.08 -5.43
N GLU A 918 -0.60 11.94 -5.72
CA GLU A 918 -0.15 10.87 -6.64
C GLU A 918 -0.15 9.47 -5.99
N LYS A 919 -0.43 9.36 -4.68
CA LYS A 919 -0.66 8.07 -3.98
C LYS A 919 -2.14 7.79 -3.67
N ASP A 920 -3.07 8.57 -4.22
CA ASP A 920 -4.50 8.31 -4.12
C ASP A 920 -4.85 6.97 -4.78
N LEU A 921 -5.37 6.01 -3.99
CA LEU A 921 -5.90 4.73 -4.50
C LEU A 921 -7.42 4.77 -4.71
N ARG A 922 -8.08 5.81 -4.20
CA ARG A 922 -9.53 6.03 -4.29
C ARG A 922 -9.90 6.66 -5.61
N VAL A 923 -9.25 7.76 -5.99
CA VAL A 923 -9.38 8.39 -7.32
C VAL A 923 -8.01 8.41 -8.01
N THR A 924 -7.58 7.22 -8.43
CA THR A 924 -6.25 6.95 -8.97
C THR A 924 -5.86 7.95 -10.08
N PRO A 925 -4.68 8.62 -10.02
CA PRO A 925 -4.30 9.74 -10.89
C PRO A 925 -4.41 9.54 -12.42
N HIS A 926 -5.57 9.85 -13.00
CA HIS A 926 -5.88 9.69 -14.44
C HIS A 926 -6.01 11.03 -15.21
N TYR A 927 -5.75 12.16 -14.55
CA TYR A 927 -5.92 13.53 -15.08
C TYR A 927 -5.11 13.87 -16.34
N LYS A 928 -4.05 13.12 -16.64
CA LYS A 928 -3.03 13.43 -17.65
C LYS A 928 -3.61 13.50 -19.09
N ILE A 929 -4.70 12.77 -19.38
CA ILE A 929 -5.41 12.86 -20.68
C ILE A 929 -6.30 14.10 -20.72
N PHE A 930 -7.08 14.37 -19.66
CA PHE A 930 -7.98 15.52 -19.56
C PHE A 930 -7.24 16.85 -19.71
N ILE A 931 -6.09 17.01 -19.05
CA ILE A 931 -5.23 18.20 -19.19
C ILE A 931 -4.73 18.40 -20.63
N ARG A 932 -4.31 17.33 -21.33
CA ARG A 932 -3.91 17.42 -22.75
C ARG A 932 -5.07 17.89 -23.63
N CYS A 933 -6.29 17.45 -23.36
CA CYS A 933 -7.49 17.91 -24.07
C CYS A 933 -7.80 19.39 -23.78
N LEU A 934 -7.69 19.85 -22.52
CA LEU A 934 -7.84 21.27 -22.18
C LEU A 934 -6.80 22.14 -22.89
N GLN A 935 -5.54 21.72 -22.91
CA GLN A 935 -4.44 22.39 -23.60
C GLN A 935 -4.67 22.46 -25.12
N ALA A 936 -5.12 21.36 -25.74
CA ALA A 936 -5.48 21.33 -27.16
C ALA A 936 -6.66 22.30 -27.49
N ASN A 937 -7.62 22.40 -26.58
CA ASN A 937 -8.74 23.34 -26.65
C ASN A 937 -8.37 24.79 -26.25
N LYS A 938 -7.10 25.04 -25.89
CA LYS A 938 -6.56 26.34 -25.41
C LYS A 938 -7.24 26.88 -24.15
N VAL A 939 -7.77 26.00 -23.31
CA VAL A 939 -8.30 26.34 -21.99
C VAL A 939 -7.13 26.53 -21.01
N LYS A 940 -7.12 27.64 -20.25
CA LYS A 940 -6.13 27.89 -19.21
C LYS A 940 -6.25 26.80 -18.13
N CYS A 941 -5.18 26.05 -17.86
CA CYS A 941 -5.19 24.99 -16.85
C CYS A 941 -3.88 24.90 -16.07
N LYS A 942 -3.97 24.49 -14.80
CA LYS A 942 -2.86 24.25 -13.88
C LYS A 942 -3.12 22.93 -13.14
N VAL A 943 -2.04 22.23 -12.79
CA VAL A 943 -2.08 21.06 -11.89
C VAL A 943 -1.12 21.34 -10.75
N LEU A 944 -1.55 21.03 -9.53
CA LEU A 944 -0.67 20.81 -8.39
C LEU A 944 -0.73 19.31 -8.06
N SER A 945 0.45 18.73 -7.92
CA SER A 945 0.66 17.29 -7.77
C SER A 945 1.48 17.10 -6.50
N TYR A 946 0.96 16.31 -5.57
CA TYR A 946 1.52 16.08 -4.24
C TYR A 946 2.04 14.64 -4.20
N PRO A 947 3.35 14.39 -4.39
CA PRO A 947 3.89 13.04 -4.64
C PRO A 947 3.72 12.07 -3.48
N ASN A 948 3.52 12.58 -2.26
CA ASN A 948 3.39 11.78 -1.05
C ASN A 948 1.94 11.64 -0.52
N SER A 949 1.03 12.51 -0.95
CA SER A 949 -0.35 12.56 -0.45
C SER A 949 -1.29 11.57 -1.14
N ASN A 950 -2.32 11.18 -0.40
CA ASN A 950 -3.39 10.28 -0.80
C ASN A 950 -4.74 11.04 -0.96
N HIS A 951 -5.88 10.33 -0.95
CA HIS A 951 -7.17 10.91 -1.33
C HIS A 951 -7.61 12.21 -0.60
N PRO A 952 -7.47 12.36 0.74
CA PRO A 952 -7.95 13.54 1.44
C PRO A 952 -7.06 14.79 1.34
N LEU A 953 -5.81 14.68 0.88
CA LEU A 953 -4.79 15.76 0.96
C LEU A 953 -4.70 16.38 2.38
N GLU A 954 -4.66 15.53 3.40
CA GLU A 954 -4.87 15.91 4.81
C GLU A 954 -3.64 16.50 5.51
N GLU A 955 -2.48 16.53 4.84
CA GLU A 955 -1.26 17.12 5.40
C GLU A 955 -1.45 18.62 5.69
N VAL A 956 -0.77 19.12 6.72
CA VAL A 956 -0.99 20.50 7.20
C VAL A 956 -0.41 21.50 6.19
N GLU A 957 0.68 21.11 5.55
CA GLU A 957 1.53 21.82 4.62
C GLU A 957 0.88 21.83 3.22
N VAL A 958 0.46 20.66 2.73
CA VAL A 958 -0.31 20.51 1.47
C VAL A 958 -1.63 21.28 1.54
N GLY A 959 -2.35 21.18 2.65
CA GLY A 959 -3.57 21.95 2.88
C GLY A 959 -3.37 23.46 3.03
N ALA A 960 -2.14 23.93 3.24
CA ALA A 960 -1.81 25.36 3.19
C ALA A 960 -1.45 25.79 1.75
N ASP A 961 -0.62 25.02 1.04
CA ASP A 961 -0.26 25.31 -0.35
C ASP A 961 -1.49 25.33 -1.27
N PHE A 962 -2.36 24.31 -1.24
CA PHE A 962 -3.52 24.31 -2.13
C PHE A 962 -4.48 25.46 -1.81
N ALA A 963 -4.66 25.82 -0.53
CA ALA A 963 -5.51 26.95 -0.15
C ALA A 963 -4.99 28.28 -0.72
N ILE A 964 -3.69 28.53 -0.64
CA ILE A 964 -3.04 29.73 -1.22
C ILE A 964 -3.14 29.72 -2.75
N ASN A 965 -2.96 28.57 -3.39
CA ASN A 965 -3.04 28.46 -4.84
C ASN A 965 -4.46 28.57 -5.39
N ILE A 966 -5.49 28.15 -4.63
CA ILE A 966 -6.89 28.38 -4.98
C ILE A 966 -7.20 29.88 -5.02
N MET A 967 -6.75 30.64 -4.02
CA MET A 967 -6.96 32.10 -3.99
C MET A 967 -6.35 32.78 -5.22
N ARG A 968 -5.06 32.51 -5.48
CA ARG A 968 -4.36 33.03 -6.67
C ARG A 968 -5.07 32.64 -7.97
N TRP A 969 -5.58 31.42 -8.07
CA TRP A 969 -6.29 30.95 -9.26
C TRP A 969 -7.62 31.68 -9.49
N PHE A 970 -8.37 31.97 -8.43
CA PHE A 970 -9.58 32.78 -8.50
C PHE A 970 -9.27 34.25 -8.85
N GLU A 971 -8.26 34.84 -8.21
CA GLU A 971 -7.78 36.20 -8.51
C GLU A 971 -7.40 36.34 -10.00
N GLU A 972 -6.44 35.55 -10.48
CA GLU A 972 -6.00 35.56 -11.88
C GLU A 972 -7.16 35.37 -12.87
N SER A 973 -8.02 34.37 -12.63
CA SER A 973 -9.10 34.02 -13.57
C SER A 973 -10.22 35.07 -13.59
N ILE A 974 -10.50 35.71 -12.45
CA ILE A 974 -11.48 36.79 -12.37
C ILE A 974 -10.93 38.05 -13.03
N GLU A 975 -9.68 38.45 -12.76
CA GLU A 975 -9.04 39.59 -13.41
C GLU A 975 -8.96 39.42 -14.94
N GLU A 976 -8.52 38.26 -15.44
CA GLU A 976 -8.51 37.95 -16.87
C GLU A 976 -9.91 38.10 -17.48
N SER A 977 -10.95 37.58 -16.81
CA SER A 977 -12.33 37.64 -17.30
C SER A 977 -12.88 39.07 -17.37
N VAL A 978 -12.63 39.90 -16.35
CA VAL A 978 -13.03 41.33 -16.34
C VAL A 978 -12.27 42.12 -17.41
N ASN A 979 -10.99 41.79 -17.65
CA ASN A 979 -10.19 42.39 -18.72
C ASN A 979 -10.59 41.92 -20.13
N LEU A 980 -11.32 40.81 -20.28
CA LEU A 980 -12.00 40.44 -21.53
C LEU A 980 -13.32 41.18 -21.67
N ASP A 981 -14.17 41.19 -20.63
CA ASP A 981 -15.46 41.91 -20.64
C ASP A 981 -15.25 43.39 -21.02
N ASN A 982 -14.23 44.04 -20.46
CA ASN A 982 -13.85 45.44 -20.73
C ASN A 982 -13.12 45.67 -22.08
N LYS A 983 -12.93 44.63 -22.91
CA LYS A 983 -12.40 44.73 -24.29
C LYS A 983 -13.44 44.36 -25.35
N ILE A 984 -14.59 43.86 -24.93
CA ILE A 984 -15.70 43.41 -25.78
C ILE A 984 -16.85 44.44 -25.77
N ASN A 985 -16.95 45.22 -24.68
CA ASN A 985 -17.76 46.45 -24.61
C ASN A 985 -16.95 47.67 -25.06
#